data_AF-A0AA88QB09-F1
#
_entry.id   AF-A0AA88QB09-F1
#
_cell.length_a   1.000
_cell.length_b   1.000
_cell.length_c   1.000
_cell.angle_alpha   90.00
_cell.angle_beta   90.00
_cell.angle_gamma   90.00
#
_symmetry.space_group_name_H-M   'P 1'
#
loop_
_entity.id
_entity.type
_entity.pdbx_description
1 polymer ?
#
loop_
_entity_poly.entity_id
_entity_poly.type
_entity_poly.pdbx_seq_one_letter_code
_entity_poly.pdbx_strand_id
1 'polypeptide(L)'
;MEFFNKAKAVRLRSHLGKYLLADDDEETVRQTRKGASSRQACWTVELVEGKSHVVRLKSCHGRYLTASDVPFLLGMTGNKVLQRETDCKDSSVEWEPIKEGCLVKLRAQARGGKFLRANGGTPPWRNSVTQDIPRRTATKDWVLWEVDVVDILTMPDRYESLSRNVSLASSISSLSDDFAGSNSRSLSIASDRPTLATSRRQEGMAFFHKAKAVRLQSHLGKYLVADDDEKTVRQSRNGSSRKARWSVEFIEGKSNVIRLKSCHGFYLTATSEAFLLGMTGRKVLQSLPAIKMDPTIEWEPIKEGENVKLQTREGTFLRANGGTPPWRNSLTHDIPHRTATQDWVLWGVEMVDISLADADSVSSCLSMASSFSSMRDDFTGSPDTGSPLFATPRSGHTFSTRQEGMAFFHKAKAVRLQSHLGKYLVADDDEETVRQSRHGSSRKAHWSVEFIEGKSNVIRLKSCHGFYLTATSEAFLLGMTGKKVLQSLPATKMDPTIEWEPIKQGGNVKLQTKEGKFLRANGGTPPWRNSVTHDIPHRTATQDWVLWGVEVVDISLADDDSVSSCLSMASSFSSMPDDFTGSPDTGSPLVATPRSGRASSVTQSGGMEFFQKAKSVRLRSHHEKYLLADEDRETVYQDRYGSNKGAMWTVEFVEDVSNVVRLKSCFGKYLTATDEQFLLGVTGRKVLQTLPKRLDSSIEWEPIRDGFQVRLKTRYGNYLRANGGVPPWRNSITHDIPHRHTDWILWEVDLVENRPDSPVKVPPSDSIDVDLSSSSFHLRSPVLSKLESSNSFGGGSPMKSDGRMIYFHVADDDGNFDDGKEGASFQFKGHGLEELTEKLEEETGLENILVCSKNPLNGKLYPLRLSLPPNNATMNIVVLPPTSKGSYFAFSFFDTSYL
;
A
#
# COMPACT_ATOMS: atom_id res chain seq x y z
N MET A 1 28.47 5.21 24.18
CA MET A 1 28.62 5.34 25.65
C MET A 1 28.43 6.74 26.22
N GLU A 2 29.06 7.82 25.70
CA GLU A 2 29.08 9.16 26.36
C GLU A 2 27.75 9.64 26.99
N PHE A 3 26.63 9.58 26.24
CA PHE A 3 25.30 9.94 26.75
C PHE A 3 24.84 9.04 27.92
N PHE A 4 25.10 7.73 27.82
CA PHE A 4 24.65 6.70 28.77
C PHE A 4 25.51 6.61 30.04
N ASN A 5 26.76 7.08 29.99
CA ASN A 5 27.63 7.15 31.17
C ASN A 5 27.34 8.35 32.07
N LYS A 6 26.61 9.36 31.56
CA LYS A 6 26.27 10.60 32.28
C LYS A 6 24.79 10.71 32.64
N ALA A 7 23.91 10.14 31.84
CA ALA A 7 22.46 10.19 32.04
C ALA A 7 21.96 9.06 32.96
N LYS A 8 21.19 9.41 34.01
CA LYS A 8 20.45 8.40 34.80
C LYS A 8 19.24 7.84 34.04
N ALA A 9 18.63 8.65 33.17
CA ALA A 9 17.56 8.22 32.28
C ALA A 9 17.62 8.94 30.93
N VAL A 10 17.06 8.31 29.90
CA VAL A 10 17.03 8.81 28.52
C VAL A 10 15.65 8.62 27.89
N ARG A 11 15.34 9.41 26.86
CA ARG A 11 14.34 9.06 25.84
C ARG A 11 15.06 8.77 24.52
N LEU A 12 14.54 7.84 23.75
CA LEU A 12 15.09 7.48 22.43
C LEU A 12 14.12 7.94 21.35
N ARG A 13 14.56 8.90 20.51
CA ARG A 13 13.76 9.55 19.46
C ARG A 13 14.19 9.05 18.07
N SER A 14 13.26 8.44 17.34
CA SER A 14 13.51 7.87 16.01
C SER A 14 13.43 8.90 14.88
N HIS A 15 13.95 8.51 13.70
CA HIS A 15 13.86 9.25 12.43
C HIS A 15 12.45 9.75 12.02
N LEU A 16 11.37 9.30 12.68
CA LEU A 16 10.00 9.77 12.44
C LEU A 16 9.53 10.88 13.42
N GLY A 17 10.45 11.41 14.24
CA GLY A 17 10.11 12.34 15.32
C GLY A 17 9.24 11.68 16.39
N LYS A 18 9.55 10.43 16.76
CA LYS A 18 8.77 9.64 17.73
C LYS A 18 9.65 8.96 18.74
N TYR A 19 9.17 8.90 19.97
CA TYR A 19 9.87 8.32 21.10
C TYR A 19 9.55 6.84 21.27
N LEU A 20 10.54 6.03 21.63
CA LEU A 20 10.35 4.68 22.20
C LEU A 20 9.53 4.79 23.49
N LEU A 21 8.47 3.98 23.59
CA LEU A 21 7.54 3.96 24.71
C LEU A 21 7.21 2.52 25.10
N ALA A 22 7.24 2.25 26.41
CA ALA A 22 6.69 1.04 27.01
C ALA A 22 5.17 1.12 27.08
N ASP A 23 4.47 0.09 26.61
CA ASP A 23 3.00 0.09 26.60
C ASP A 23 2.42 -0.31 27.96
N ASP A 24 1.15 0.05 28.19
CA ASP A 24 0.41 -0.27 29.43
C ASP A 24 -0.03 -1.74 29.51
N ASP A 25 0.34 -2.56 28.52
CA ASP A 25 0.12 -4.02 28.51
C ASP A 25 1.23 -4.81 29.23
N GLU A 26 2.26 -4.12 29.74
CA GLU A 26 3.41 -4.68 30.45
C GLU A 26 4.28 -5.69 29.67
N GLU A 27 4.00 -5.92 28.37
CA GLU A 27 4.76 -6.83 27.49
C GLU A 27 5.39 -6.10 26.29
N THR A 28 4.72 -5.10 25.69
CA THR A 28 5.10 -4.56 24.38
C THR A 28 5.73 -3.16 24.42
N VAL A 29 6.43 -2.82 23.34
CA VAL A 29 7.03 -1.50 23.11
C VAL A 29 6.65 -0.94 21.74
N ARG A 30 6.38 0.37 21.69
CA ARG A 30 5.95 1.09 20.47
C ARG A 30 6.55 2.49 20.40
N GLN A 31 6.23 3.21 19.33
CA GLN A 31 6.63 4.59 19.10
C GLN A 31 5.44 5.55 19.34
N THR A 32 5.71 6.76 19.84
CA THR A 32 4.71 7.83 19.94
C THR A 32 5.26 9.22 19.61
N ARG A 33 4.42 10.10 19.03
CA ARG A 33 4.74 11.55 18.94
C ARG A 33 4.57 12.29 20.27
N LYS A 34 3.78 11.74 21.21
CA LYS A 34 3.51 12.35 22.54
C LYS A 34 4.51 11.92 23.63
N GLY A 35 5.69 11.42 23.27
CA GLY A 35 6.62 10.81 24.23
C GLY A 35 7.43 11.81 25.05
N ALA A 36 7.70 13.00 24.52
CA ALA A 36 8.43 14.07 25.22
C ALA A 36 7.87 14.34 26.63
N SER A 37 6.55 14.28 26.79
CA SER A 37 5.84 14.52 28.05
C SER A 37 5.34 13.26 28.76
N SER A 38 5.78 12.05 28.38
CA SER A 38 5.33 10.80 29.02
C SER A 38 6.45 10.10 29.80
N ARG A 39 6.15 9.70 31.04
CA ARG A 39 7.00 8.82 31.87
C ARG A 39 7.22 7.45 31.21
N GLN A 40 6.27 6.98 30.38
CA GLN A 40 6.38 5.73 29.62
C GLN A 40 7.43 5.75 28.50
N ALA A 41 7.89 6.94 28.10
CA ALA A 41 8.97 7.12 27.13
C ALA A 41 10.33 7.44 27.78
N CYS A 42 10.38 7.44 29.12
CA CYS A 42 11.59 7.61 29.90
C CYS A 42 12.13 6.23 30.27
N TRP A 43 13.39 5.96 29.92
CA TRP A 43 14.07 4.70 30.17
C TRP A 43 15.26 4.93 31.09
N THR A 44 15.26 4.31 32.27
CA THR A 44 16.39 4.36 33.21
C THR A 44 17.55 3.55 32.63
N VAL A 45 18.76 4.11 32.70
CA VAL A 45 19.97 3.47 32.19
C VAL A 45 20.67 2.74 33.34
N GLU A 46 20.77 1.42 33.24
CA GLU A 46 21.58 0.61 34.15
C GLU A 46 22.83 0.12 33.40
N LEU A 47 24.02 0.40 33.96
CA LEU A 47 25.29 -0.09 33.40
C LEU A 47 25.50 -1.56 33.81
N VAL A 48 26.02 -2.38 32.90
CA VAL A 48 26.27 -3.80 33.20
C VAL A 48 27.64 -3.96 33.88
N GLU A 49 27.63 -4.51 35.08
CA GLU A 49 28.85 -4.83 35.84
C GLU A 49 29.77 -5.76 35.03
N GLY A 50 31.06 -5.41 34.97
CA GLY A 50 32.04 -6.09 34.11
C GLY A 50 31.93 -5.79 32.60
N LYS A 51 30.88 -5.12 32.11
CA LYS A 51 30.70 -4.75 30.69
C LYS A 51 30.43 -3.25 30.50
N SER A 52 31.46 -2.42 30.68
CA SER A 52 31.40 -0.95 30.57
C SER A 52 30.95 -0.36 29.22
N HIS A 53 30.73 -1.20 28.19
CA HIS A 53 30.20 -0.84 26.87
C HIS A 53 28.73 -1.27 26.65
N VAL A 54 28.11 -1.89 27.65
CA VAL A 54 26.76 -2.46 27.59
C VAL A 54 25.84 -1.80 28.62
N VAL A 55 24.61 -1.54 28.22
CA VAL A 55 23.55 -0.96 29.06
C VAL A 55 22.31 -1.85 29.06
N ARG A 56 21.53 -1.75 30.13
CA ARG A 56 20.14 -2.23 30.21
C ARG A 56 19.23 -1.01 30.30
N LEU A 57 18.11 -1.06 29.59
CA LEU A 57 17.14 0.03 29.54
C LEU A 57 15.85 -0.41 30.25
N LYS A 58 15.52 0.25 31.36
CA LYS A 58 14.40 -0.12 32.23
C LYS A 58 13.23 0.84 32.05
N SER A 59 12.03 0.30 31.82
CA SER A 59 10.80 1.09 31.65
C SER A 59 10.27 1.63 32.97
N CYS A 60 9.29 2.52 32.90
CA CYS A 60 8.53 2.98 34.07
C CYS A 60 7.78 1.86 34.81
N HIS A 61 7.60 0.69 34.18
CA HIS A 61 7.01 -0.52 34.77
C HIS A 61 8.05 -1.45 35.42
N GLY A 62 9.29 -0.97 35.62
CA GLY A 62 10.39 -1.73 36.23
C GLY A 62 11.01 -2.83 35.35
N ARG A 63 10.45 -3.08 34.15
CA ARG A 63 10.87 -4.15 33.23
C ARG A 63 11.92 -3.66 32.23
N TYR A 64 12.76 -4.56 31.73
CA TYR A 64 13.84 -4.23 30.81
C TYR A 64 13.44 -4.40 29.34
N LEU A 65 13.97 -3.54 28.46
CA LEU A 65 13.85 -3.64 27.02
C LEU A 65 14.51 -4.94 26.53
N THR A 66 13.72 -5.86 25.99
CA THR A 66 14.12 -7.24 25.69
C THR A 66 14.11 -7.53 24.18
N ALA A 67 15.24 -7.97 23.65
CA ALA A 67 15.35 -8.56 22.32
C ALA A 67 14.73 -9.96 22.31
N SER A 68 13.80 -10.25 21.39
CA SER A 68 13.17 -11.56 21.26
C SER A 68 13.42 -12.13 19.87
N ASP A 69 13.61 -13.45 19.75
CA ASP A 69 13.78 -14.11 18.46
C ASP A 69 12.46 -14.48 17.76
N VAL A 70 11.33 -14.28 18.43
CA VAL A 70 10.00 -14.40 17.80
C VAL A 70 9.86 -13.36 16.68
N PRO A 71 9.49 -13.73 15.43
CA PRO A 71 9.24 -12.78 14.35
C PRO A 71 8.14 -11.76 14.70
N PHE A 72 8.21 -10.54 14.17
CA PHE A 72 7.18 -9.53 14.42
C PHE A 72 5.81 -9.94 13.87
N LEU A 73 5.76 -10.29 12.58
CA LEU A 73 4.57 -10.77 11.87
C LEU A 73 4.98 -11.45 10.55
N LEU A 74 4.26 -12.50 10.14
CA LEU A 74 4.58 -13.30 8.95
C LEU A 74 4.60 -12.44 7.66
N GLY A 75 5.68 -12.53 6.88
CA GLY A 75 5.89 -11.71 5.68
C GLY A 75 6.35 -10.27 5.96
N MET A 76 6.76 -9.95 7.19
CA MET A 76 7.34 -8.66 7.57
C MET A 76 8.69 -8.86 8.25
N THR A 77 9.71 -8.06 7.92
CA THR A 77 11.07 -8.27 8.45
C THR A 77 11.23 -7.77 9.89
N GLY A 78 12.16 -8.38 10.63
CA GLY A 78 12.52 -8.01 12.00
C GLY A 78 11.76 -8.81 13.07
N ASN A 79 12.46 -9.11 14.16
CA ASN A 79 11.91 -9.87 15.29
C ASN A 79 11.37 -8.92 16.37
N LYS A 80 10.55 -9.44 17.29
CA LYS A 80 9.92 -8.64 18.35
C LYS A 80 10.95 -8.02 19.29
N VAL A 81 10.63 -6.84 19.80
CA VAL A 81 11.23 -6.28 21.02
C VAL A 81 10.08 -6.09 22.01
N LEU A 82 10.35 -6.40 23.27
CA LEU A 82 9.37 -6.50 24.36
C LEU A 82 9.89 -5.75 25.59
N GLN A 83 9.08 -5.68 26.64
CA GLN A 83 9.51 -5.39 28.01
C GLN A 83 9.32 -6.66 28.85
N ARG A 84 10.34 -7.10 29.60
CA ARG A 84 10.25 -8.27 30.50
C ARG A 84 10.90 -8.03 31.84
N GLU A 85 10.35 -8.72 32.84
CA GLU A 85 11.04 -9.02 34.10
C GLU A 85 12.03 -10.15 33.82
N THR A 86 13.30 -9.96 34.20
CA THR A 86 14.41 -10.86 33.87
C THR A 86 15.52 -10.75 34.90
N ASP A 87 16.21 -11.87 35.16
CA ASP A 87 17.40 -11.90 36.00
C ASP A 87 18.58 -11.16 35.37
N CYS A 88 19.49 -10.68 36.22
CA CYS A 88 20.65 -9.86 35.88
C CYS A 88 21.74 -10.54 35.01
N LYS A 89 21.43 -11.66 34.36
CA LYS A 89 22.35 -12.48 33.55
C LYS A 89 21.90 -12.73 32.11
N ASP A 90 20.69 -12.29 31.71
CA ASP A 90 20.22 -12.52 30.34
C ASP A 90 20.78 -11.50 29.33
N SER A 91 21.53 -12.01 28.35
CA SER A 91 22.02 -11.25 27.18
C SER A 91 20.90 -10.64 26.31
N SER A 92 19.65 -11.08 26.46
CA SER A 92 18.50 -10.57 25.70
C SER A 92 18.04 -9.17 26.12
N VAL A 93 18.41 -8.71 27.33
CA VAL A 93 18.12 -7.35 27.81
C VAL A 93 19.34 -6.41 27.73
N GLU A 94 20.46 -6.91 27.20
CA GLU A 94 21.73 -6.19 27.10
C GLU A 94 21.88 -5.54 25.72
N TRP A 95 22.09 -4.22 25.72
CA TRP A 95 22.21 -3.40 24.52
C TRP A 95 23.54 -2.62 24.52
N GLU A 96 24.17 -2.52 23.36
CA GLU A 96 25.43 -1.82 23.15
C GLU A 96 25.19 -0.53 22.35
N PRO A 97 25.39 0.67 22.95
CA PRO A 97 25.17 1.96 22.29
C PRO A 97 26.36 2.39 21.41
N ILE A 98 26.25 2.12 20.11
CA ILE A 98 27.20 2.46 19.06
C ILE A 98 26.88 3.87 18.53
N LYS A 99 27.86 4.78 18.53
CA LYS A 99 27.71 6.18 18.11
C LYS A 99 27.93 6.32 16.61
N GLU A 100 27.10 7.14 15.95
CA GLU A 100 27.12 7.37 14.51
C GLU A 100 26.75 8.84 14.23
N GLY A 101 27.76 9.69 14.13
CA GLY A 101 27.58 11.14 14.21
C GLY A 101 26.96 11.55 15.55
N CYS A 102 25.84 12.28 15.48
CA CYS A 102 25.03 12.69 16.63
C CYS A 102 23.98 11.65 17.06
N LEU A 103 23.87 10.51 16.36
CA LEU A 103 22.86 9.49 16.58
C LEU A 103 23.47 8.20 17.16
N VAL A 104 22.63 7.30 17.63
CA VAL A 104 23.02 6.03 18.27
C VAL A 104 22.26 4.86 17.66
N LYS A 105 23.00 3.80 17.33
CA LYS A 105 22.47 2.45 17.10
C LYS A 105 22.58 1.65 18.40
N LEU A 106 21.52 0.91 18.76
CA LEU A 106 21.54 -0.02 19.89
C LEU A 106 21.60 -1.46 19.36
N ARG A 107 22.73 -2.13 19.56
CA ARG A 107 22.95 -3.54 19.18
C ARG A 107 22.59 -4.47 20.36
N ALA A 108 21.70 -5.43 20.14
CA ALA A 108 21.40 -6.46 21.14
C ALA A 108 22.59 -7.43 21.28
N GLN A 109 22.93 -7.81 22.52
CA GLN A 109 23.97 -8.82 22.80
C GLN A 109 23.48 -10.27 22.62
N ALA A 110 22.18 -10.47 22.41
CA ALA A 110 21.60 -11.76 22.06
C ALA A 110 22.16 -12.34 20.75
N ARG A 111 22.03 -13.66 20.57
CA ARG A 111 22.51 -14.41 19.40
C ARG A 111 22.00 -13.78 18.09
N GLY A 112 22.90 -13.10 17.38
CA GLY A 112 22.64 -12.49 16.07
C GLY A 112 22.89 -10.98 15.97
N GLY A 113 23.20 -10.26 17.06
CA GLY A 113 23.76 -8.90 16.99
C GLY A 113 22.88 -7.86 16.28
N LYS A 114 21.56 -8.04 16.31
CA LYS A 114 20.56 -7.22 15.59
C LYS A 114 20.43 -5.83 16.24
N PHE A 115 19.95 -4.85 15.48
CA PHE A 115 19.80 -3.46 15.95
C PHE A 115 18.34 -3.12 16.27
N LEU A 116 18.12 -2.29 17.29
CA LEU A 116 16.81 -1.74 17.65
C LEU A 116 16.28 -0.85 16.50
N ARG A 117 15.19 -1.25 15.83
CA ARG A 117 14.61 -0.61 14.65
C ARG A 117 13.23 -0.01 14.92
N ALA A 118 13.07 1.27 14.64
CA ALA A 118 11.82 2.00 14.62
C ALA A 118 11.09 1.83 13.28
N ASN A 119 9.90 1.23 13.28
CA ASN A 119 9.17 0.92 12.05
C ASN A 119 8.25 2.06 11.56
N GLY A 120 8.39 2.39 10.27
CA GLY A 120 7.48 3.25 9.51
C GLY A 120 6.35 2.50 8.81
N GLY A 121 6.01 2.89 7.57
CA GLY A 121 5.06 2.18 6.72
C GLY A 121 3.58 2.28 7.16
N THR A 122 2.84 1.17 7.11
CA THR A 122 1.41 1.04 7.44
C THR A 122 1.19 0.17 8.69
N PRO A 123 0.10 0.34 9.46
CA PRO A 123 -0.25 -0.59 10.54
C PRO A 123 -0.37 -2.04 10.01
N PRO A 124 0.00 -3.08 10.79
CA PRO A 124 0.50 -3.03 12.17
C PRO A 124 1.97 -2.56 12.32
N TRP A 125 2.73 -2.44 11.22
CA TRP A 125 4.14 -2.00 11.27
C TRP A 125 4.30 -0.56 11.78
N ARG A 126 3.40 0.33 11.37
CA ARG A 126 3.45 1.75 11.71
C ARG A 126 3.44 1.93 13.22
N ASN A 127 4.56 2.43 13.73
CA ASN A 127 4.86 2.68 15.15
C ASN A 127 5.32 1.45 15.96
N SER A 128 5.45 0.24 15.41
CA SER A 128 6.05 -0.86 16.18
C SER A 128 7.56 -0.71 16.31
N VAL A 129 8.15 -1.43 17.27
CA VAL A 129 9.61 -1.51 17.46
C VAL A 129 10.03 -2.98 17.40
N THR A 130 11.13 -3.24 16.72
CA THR A 130 11.61 -4.59 16.36
C THR A 130 13.13 -4.60 16.33
N GLN A 131 13.77 -5.77 16.44
CA GLN A 131 15.19 -5.91 16.15
C GLN A 131 15.41 -6.46 14.74
N ASP A 132 16.30 -5.84 13.97
CA ASP A 132 16.62 -6.26 12.59
C ASP A 132 18.02 -5.78 12.16
N ILE A 133 18.50 -6.25 11.01
CA ILE A 133 19.69 -5.71 10.33
C ILE A 133 19.21 -5.02 9.05
N PRO A 134 19.38 -3.69 8.88
CA PRO A 134 18.87 -2.94 7.72
C PRO A 134 19.46 -3.36 6.35
N ARG A 135 18.89 -4.39 5.72
CA ARG A 135 19.32 -4.89 4.40
C ARG A 135 18.98 -3.98 3.21
N ARG A 136 18.41 -2.79 3.43
CA ARG A 136 18.01 -1.84 2.38
C ARG A 136 18.40 -0.42 2.74
N THR A 137 18.91 0.33 1.76
CA THR A 137 19.27 1.77 1.87
C THR A 137 18.16 2.59 2.52
N ALA A 138 16.93 2.51 2.00
CA ALA A 138 15.74 3.19 2.52
C ALA A 138 15.29 2.78 3.95
N THR A 139 16.03 1.88 4.61
CA THR A 139 15.81 1.47 6.01
C THR A 139 17.06 1.62 6.89
N LYS A 140 18.21 2.08 6.37
CA LYS A 140 19.45 2.24 7.14
C LYS A 140 19.23 3.14 8.37
N ASP A 141 18.47 4.22 8.20
CA ASP A 141 18.21 5.22 9.25
C ASP A 141 17.18 4.74 10.29
N TRP A 142 16.52 3.59 10.06
CA TRP A 142 15.45 3.12 10.92
C TRP A 142 15.96 2.55 12.24
N VAL A 143 17.26 2.27 12.34
CA VAL A 143 17.94 1.85 13.58
C VAL A 143 18.70 2.99 14.26
N LEU A 144 18.64 4.21 13.70
CA LEU A 144 19.21 5.40 14.30
C LEU A 144 18.22 6.02 15.30
N TRP A 145 18.70 6.28 16.50
CA TRP A 145 17.98 6.95 17.56
C TRP A 145 18.78 8.16 18.06
N GLU A 146 18.10 9.28 18.19
CA GLU A 146 18.57 10.46 18.91
C GLU A 146 18.31 10.24 20.41
N VAL A 147 19.23 10.66 21.27
CA VAL A 147 19.22 10.34 22.71
C VAL A 147 18.98 11.62 23.52
N ASP A 148 17.74 11.82 23.92
CA ASP A 148 17.35 12.95 24.76
C ASP A 148 17.60 12.59 26.24
N VAL A 149 18.62 13.20 26.86
CA VAL A 149 18.96 12.99 28.28
C VAL A 149 17.84 13.53 29.18
N VAL A 150 17.55 12.83 30.28
CA VAL A 150 16.48 13.19 31.23
C VAL A 150 17.00 13.28 32.66
N ASP A 151 17.00 14.50 33.21
CA ASP A 151 17.22 14.73 34.63
C ASP A 151 15.97 14.36 35.43
N ILE A 152 16.04 13.21 36.11
CA ILE A 152 14.93 12.59 36.87
C ILE A 152 14.33 13.57 37.90
N LEU A 153 15.11 14.52 38.41
CA LEU A 153 14.71 15.54 39.39
C LEU A 153 13.70 16.58 38.89
N THR A 154 13.34 16.59 37.59
CA THR A 154 12.39 17.57 37.01
C THR A 154 11.00 17.01 36.72
N MET A 155 10.72 15.76 37.11
CA MET A 155 9.40 15.13 36.95
C MET A 155 8.49 15.44 38.15
N PRO A 156 7.26 15.97 37.96
CA PRO A 156 6.37 16.28 39.08
C PRO A 156 5.81 15.00 39.73
N ASP A 157 5.97 14.89 41.06
CA ASP A 157 5.57 13.71 41.83
C ASP A 157 4.05 13.50 41.87
N ARG A 158 3.61 12.41 41.22
CA ARG A 158 2.49 11.58 41.68
C ARG A 158 2.83 10.11 41.49
N TYR A 159 2.44 9.30 42.48
CA TYR A 159 2.78 7.88 42.65
C TYR A 159 4.27 7.63 42.98
N GLU A 160 4.52 7.70 44.29
CA GLU A 160 5.73 7.25 44.98
C GLU A 160 5.72 5.72 45.13
N SER A 161 6.69 5.06 44.53
CA SER A 161 7.22 3.75 44.93
C SER A 161 8.57 3.53 44.22
N LEU A 162 9.38 2.59 44.73
CA LEU A 162 10.74 2.26 44.24
C LEU A 162 11.83 3.35 44.45
N SER A 163 11.89 3.95 45.64
CA SER A 163 13.02 4.78 46.10
C SER A 163 13.66 4.31 47.42
N ARG A 164 13.26 3.15 47.97
CA ARG A 164 13.96 2.49 49.08
C ARG A 164 14.83 1.34 48.56
N ASN A 165 16.15 1.56 48.54
CA ASN A 165 17.25 0.57 48.58
C ASN A 165 18.63 1.20 48.29
N VAL A 166 18.74 2.52 48.07
CA VAL A 166 20.02 3.24 47.88
C VAL A 166 20.19 4.35 48.92
N SER A 167 20.08 4.00 50.21
CA SER A 167 20.57 4.80 51.34
C SER A 167 20.63 3.95 52.62
N LEU A 168 21.66 3.10 52.73
CA LEU A 168 21.95 2.31 53.95
C LEU A 168 23.42 2.44 54.36
N ALA A 169 24.01 3.64 54.17
CA ALA A 169 25.44 3.88 54.36
C ALA A 169 25.78 5.33 54.81
N SER A 170 24.86 6.04 55.47
CA SER A 170 25.15 7.37 56.04
C SER A 170 24.16 7.75 57.16
N SER A 171 24.69 8.41 58.20
CA SER A 171 23.95 9.17 59.23
C SER A 171 23.08 8.38 60.21
N ILE A 172 23.74 7.73 61.18
CA ILE A 172 23.18 7.50 62.52
C ILE A 172 23.63 8.66 63.43
N SER A 173 22.70 9.44 64.01
CA SER A 173 22.80 10.13 65.34
C SER A 173 21.77 11.27 65.50
N SER A 174 21.49 11.68 66.75
CA SER A 174 20.56 12.75 67.22
C SER A 174 19.05 12.54 66.87
N LEU A 175 18.15 12.29 67.83
CA LEU A 175 17.58 13.17 68.89
C LEU A 175 16.56 14.20 68.34
N SER A 176 15.38 14.47 68.94
CA SER A 176 14.60 13.77 69.99
C SER A 176 13.19 14.41 70.15
N ASP A 177 12.22 13.62 70.61
CA ASP A 177 10.97 13.96 71.35
C ASP A 177 9.81 14.81 70.75
N ASP A 178 8.61 14.39 71.17
CA ASP A 178 7.33 15.10 71.39
C ASP A 178 6.69 16.06 70.36
N PHE A 179 5.50 15.68 69.86
CA PHE A 179 4.24 16.07 70.54
C PHE A 179 3.05 15.14 70.18
N ALA A 180 1.95 15.20 70.95
CA ALA A 180 0.92 14.15 70.96
C ALA A 180 -0.44 14.53 70.31
N GLY A 181 -1.00 13.58 69.56
CA GLY A 181 -2.41 13.14 69.66
C GLY A 181 -3.54 13.94 69.00
N SER A 182 -4.38 13.25 68.21
CA SER A 182 -5.83 13.26 68.43
C SER A 182 -6.54 12.08 67.75
N ASN A 183 -7.41 11.41 68.50
CA ASN A 183 -8.13 10.17 68.20
C ASN A 183 -8.84 10.05 66.83
N SER A 184 -8.89 8.80 66.37
CA SER A 184 -9.90 8.31 65.43
C SER A 184 -11.33 8.49 65.98
N ARG A 185 -12.27 8.85 65.08
CA ARG A 185 -13.70 8.57 65.25
C ARG A 185 -14.33 8.12 63.94
N SER A 186 -14.62 6.83 63.86
CA SER A 186 -15.52 6.25 62.86
C SER A 186 -16.96 6.70 63.15
N LEU A 187 -17.63 7.29 62.17
CA LEU A 187 -19.08 7.51 62.21
C LEU A 187 -19.72 6.89 60.96
N SER A 188 -20.33 5.73 61.16
CA SER A 188 -21.17 5.06 60.17
C SER A 188 -22.55 5.72 60.13
N ILE A 189 -22.88 6.37 59.02
CA ILE A 189 -24.27 6.71 58.66
C ILE A 189 -24.54 6.09 57.30
N ALA A 190 -25.40 5.09 57.28
CA ALA A 190 -25.92 4.52 56.04
C ALA A 190 -27.01 5.44 55.48
N SER A 191 -26.91 5.76 54.19
CA SER A 191 -28.00 6.39 53.44
C SER A 191 -28.00 5.84 52.02
N ASP A 192 -28.96 5.00 51.69
CA ASP A 192 -29.07 4.43 50.35
C ASP A 192 -29.34 5.51 49.30
N ARG A 193 -28.30 5.80 48.51
CA ARG A 193 -28.43 6.40 47.18
C ARG A 193 -27.57 5.57 46.23
N PRO A 194 -28.14 4.86 45.24
CA PRO A 194 -27.34 4.16 44.25
C PRO A 194 -26.49 5.20 43.51
N THR A 195 -25.18 4.93 43.40
CA THR A 195 -24.29 5.82 42.67
C THR A 195 -24.71 5.92 41.20
N LEU A 196 -24.34 7.01 40.52
CA LEU A 196 -24.67 7.19 39.09
C LEU A 196 -24.10 6.05 38.22
N ALA A 197 -23.01 5.40 38.64
CA ALA A 197 -22.48 4.20 37.99
C ALA A 197 -23.39 2.97 38.21
N THR A 198 -23.95 2.80 39.41
CA THR A 198 -24.91 1.74 39.75
C THR A 198 -26.19 1.87 38.92
N SER A 199 -26.75 3.09 38.78
CA SER A 199 -27.97 3.29 37.95
C SER A 199 -27.69 2.99 36.47
N ARG A 200 -26.57 3.46 35.90
CA ARG A 200 -26.22 3.20 34.49
C ARG A 200 -25.97 1.73 34.16
N ARG A 201 -25.50 0.93 35.12
CA ARG A 201 -25.38 -0.54 35.03
C ARG A 201 -26.77 -1.18 35.04
N GLN A 202 -27.63 -0.79 35.98
CA GLN A 202 -28.99 -1.31 36.11
C GLN A 202 -29.88 -0.94 34.90
N GLU A 203 -29.71 0.26 34.33
CA GLU A 203 -30.35 0.66 33.07
C GLU A 203 -29.72 -0.03 31.83
N GLY A 204 -28.44 -0.41 31.88
CA GLY A 204 -27.77 -1.17 30.82
C GLY A 204 -28.41 -2.55 30.62
N MET A 205 -28.78 -3.21 31.72
CA MET A 205 -29.51 -4.49 31.71
C MET A 205 -30.92 -4.38 31.09
N ALA A 206 -31.54 -3.19 31.07
CA ALA A 206 -32.89 -3.01 30.55
C ALA A 206 -33.02 -3.30 29.04
N PHE A 207 -31.94 -3.15 28.27
CA PHE A 207 -31.88 -3.57 26.85
C PHE A 207 -31.95 -5.09 26.67
N PHE A 208 -31.57 -5.86 27.70
CA PHE A 208 -31.43 -7.31 27.64
C PHE A 208 -32.61 -8.03 28.31
N HIS A 209 -33.18 -7.47 29.38
CA HIS A 209 -34.29 -8.06 30.16
C HIS A 209 -35.56 -8.43 29.35
N LYS A 210 -35.71 -7.94 28.11
CA LYS A 210 -36.84 -8.26 27.22
C LYS A 210 -36.47 -9.15 26.03
N ALA A 211 -35.19 -9.46 25.83
CA ALA A 211 -34.69 -10.03 24.57
C ALA A 211 -34.17 -11.47 24.74
N LYS A 212 -34.77 -12.44 24.04
CA LYS A 212 -34.24 -13.82 23.97
C LYS A 212 -32.96 -13.90 23.14
N ALA A 213 -32.88 -13.10 22.08
CA ALA A 213 -31.65 -12.82 21.34
C ALA A 213 -31.54 -11.35 20.97
N VAL A 214 -30.31 -10.91 20.73
CA VAL A 214 -29.96 -9.56 20.28
C VAL A 214 -29.07 -9.62 19.04
N ARG A 215 -28.99 -8.49 18.34
CA ARG A 215 -27.85 -8.16 17.45
C ARG A 215 -27.20 -6.90 17.99
N LEU A 216 -25.87 -6.88 18.02
CA LEU A 216 -25.12 -5.71 18.47
C LEU A 216 -24.59 -4.97 17.24
N GLN A 217 -25.07 -3.74 17.03
CA GLN A 217 -24.69 -2.87 15.93
C GLN A 217 -23.61 -1.89 16.39
N SER A 218 -22.48 -1.85 15.68
CA SER A 218 -21.37 -0.93 15.93
C SER A 218 -21.55 0.42 15.21
N HIS A 219 -20.81 1.45 15.67
CA HIS A 219 -20.70 2.80 15.07
C HIS A 219 -20.48 2.87 13.54
N LEU A 220 -20.14 1.76 12.87
CA LEU A 220 -19.95 1.69 11.41
C LEU A 220 -21.17 1.14 10.65
N GLY A 221 -22.33 0.99 11.31
CA GLY A 221 -23.51 0.35 10.73
C GLY A 221 -23.25 -1.13 10.41
N LYS A 222 -22.60 -1.84 11.34
CA LYS A 222 -22.22 -3.25 11.18
C LYS A 222 -22.44 -4.07 12.45
N TYR A 223 -22.86 -5.30 12.27
CA TYR A 223 -23.25 -6.22 13.32
C TYR A 223 -22.10 -7.12 13.79
N LEU A 224 -22.08 -7.42 15.09
CA LEU A 224 -21.30 -8.51 15.70
C LEU A 224 -21.71 -9.85 15.08
N VAL A 225 -20.77 -10.56 14.46
CA VAL A 225 -21.00 -11.81 13.73
C VAL A 225 -19.96 -12.86 14.13
N ALA A 226 -20.43 -14.04 14.53
CA ALA A 226 -19.62 -15.26 14.62
C ALA A 226 -19.28 -15.79 13.21
N ASP A 227 -18.12 -16.41 13.01
CA ASP A 227 -17.76 -17.01 11.72
C ASP A 227 -17.77 -18.54 11.72
N ASP A 228 -17.77 -19.15 10.52
CA ASP A 228 -17.82 -20.62 10.33
C ASP A 228 -16.55 -21.35 10.79
N ASP A 229 -15.53 -20.63 11.27
CA ASP A 229 -14.32 -21.22 11.84
C ASP A 229 -14.46 -21.58 13.32
N GLU A 230 -15.66 -21.34 13.91
CA GLU A 230 -16.03 -21.66 15.28
C GLU A 230 -15.12 -21.02 16.35
N LYS A 231 -14.31 -20.03 15.96
CA LYS A 231 -13.31 -19.39 16.83
C LYS A 231 -13.26 -17.87 16.71
N THR A 232 -13.43 -17.30 15.52
CA THR A 232 -13.36 -15.85 15.32
C THR A 232 -14.73 -15.18 15.34
N VAL A 233 -14.71 -13.92 15.78
CA VAL A 233 -15.83 -13.00 15.72
C VAL A 233 -15.40 -11.73 15.00
N ARG A 234 -16.30 -11.16 14.19
CA ARG A 234 -16.02 -10.00 13.35
C ARG A 234 -17.27 -9.15 13.09
N GLN A 235 -17.09 -7.99 12.49
CA GLN A 235 -18.20 -7.15 12.03
C GLN A 235 -18.67 -7.55 10.62
N SER A 236 -19.97 -7.45 10.38
CA SER A 236 -20.60 -7.66 9.07
C SER A 236 -21.65 -6.59 8.75
N ARG A 237 -21.85 -6.24 7.49
CA ARG A 237 -23.03 -5.44 7.07
C ARG A 237 -24.32 -6.28 6.98
N ASN A 238 -24.21 -7.60 6.87
CA ASN A 238 -25.37 -8.48 6.85
C ASN A 238 -25.80 -8.82 8.29
N GLY A 239 -26.81 -8.08 8.80
CA GLY A 239 -27.42 -8.29 10.11
C GLY A 239 -28.55 -9.33 10.15
N SER A 240 -29.17 -9.67 9.02
CA SER A 240 -30.26 -10.66 9.01
C SER A 240 -29.78 -12.12 9.18
N SER A 241 -28.51 -12.38 8.89
CA SER A 241 -27.84 -13.67 9.07
C SER A 241 -28.03 -14.26 10.48
N ARG A 242 -28.23 -15.59 10.58
CA ARG A 242 -28.27 -16.31 11.86
C ARG A 242 -27.02 -16.04 12.72
N LYS A 243 -25.87 -15.84 12.08
CA LYS A 243 -24.57 -15.52 12.70
C LYS A 243 -24.48 -14.17 13.40
N ALA A 244 -25.40 -13.25 13.10
CA ALA A 244 -25.49 -11.94 13.75
C ALA A 244 -26.37 -11.95 15.00
N ARG A 245 -27.08 -13.07 15.25
CA ARG A 245 -27.98 -13.25 16.39
C ARG A 245 -27.18 -13.88 17.53
N TRP A 246 -27.28 -13.29 18.72
CA TRP A 246 -26.67 -13.79 19.94
C TRP A 246 -27.75 -14.01 20.98
N SER A 247 -27.91 -15.24 21.47
CA SER A 247 -28.81 -15.50 22.60
C SER A 247 -28.19 -14.95 23.89
N VAL A 248 -29.04 -14.42 24.75
CA VAL A 248 -28.64 -13.80 26.01
C VAL A 248 -28.88 -14.78 27.14
N GLU A 249 -27.81 -15.25 27.78
CA GLU A 249 -27.89 -16.08 28.98
C GLU A 249 -27.60 -15.22 30.22
N PHE A 250 -28.55 -15.17 31.15
CA PHE A 250 -28.39 -14.49 32.43
C PHE A 250 -27.73 -15.41 33.45
N ILE A 251 -26.97 -14.83 34.39
CA ILE A 251 -26.23 -15.59 35.39
C ILE A 251 -27.00 -15.56 36.71
N GLU A 252 -27.40 -16.74 37.18
CA GLU A 252 -28.04 -16.92 38.48
C GLU A 252 -27.12 -16.38 39.60
N GLY A 253 -27.66 -15.45 40.42
CA GLY A 253 -26.90 -14.73 41.44
C GLY A 253 -26.11 -13.49 40.97
N LYS A 254 -26.04 -13.17 39.67
CA LYS A 254 -25.41 -11.93 39.16
C LYS A 254 -26.36 -11.15 38.23
N SER A 255 -27.22 -10.32 38.81
CA SER A 255 -28.26 -9.55 38.10
C SER A 255 -27.75 -8.41 37.19
N ASN A 256 -26.44 -8.18 37.12
CA ASN A 256 -25.78 -7.15 36.31
C ASN A 256 -24.87 -7.71 35.20
N VAL A 257 -24.85 -9.04 34.99
CA VAL A 257 -23.91 -9.70 34.08
C VAL A 257 -24.64 -10.65 33.13
N ILE A 258 -24.29 -10.58 31.85
CA ILE A 258 -24.81 -11.45 30.79
C ILE A 258 -23.68 -12.29 30.17
N ARG A 259 -24.08 -13.37 29.50
CA ARG A 259 -23.26 -14.14 28.58
C ARG A 259 -23.94 -14.12 27.21
N LEU A 260 -23.16 -13.88 26.16
CA LEU A 260 -23.65 -13.82 24.78
C LEU A 260 -23.22 -15.08 24.04
N LYS A 261 -24.18 -15.81 23.47
CA LYS A 261 -23.97 -17.12 22.85
C LYS A 261 -24.33 -17.09 21.36
N SER A 262 -23.41 -17.58 20.54
CA SER A 262 -23.51 -17.60 19.09
C SER A 262 -24.50 -18.66 18.58
N CYS A 263 -24.85 -18.58 17.29
CA CYS A 263 -25.60 -19.64 16.62
C CYS A 263 -24.85 -20.99 16.48
N HIS A 264 -23.57 -21.03 16.83
CA HIS A 264 -22.74 -22.24 16.89
C HIS A 264 -22.67 -22.84 18.32
N GLY A 265 -23.34 -22.22 19.31
CA GLY A 265 -23.36 -22.66 20.71
C GLY A 265 -22.20 -22.15 21.56
N PHE A 266 -21.15 -21.60 20.94
CA PHE A 266 -20.00 -20.98 21.62
C PHE A 266 -20.32 -19.58 22.15
N TYR A 267 -19.67 -19.17 23.25
CA TYR A 267 -19.86 -17.88 23.91
C TYR A 267 -18.87 -16.84 23.41
N LEU A 268 -19.23 -15.55 23.51
CA LEU A 268 -18.35 -14.41 23.22
C LEU A 268 -17.33 -14.23 24.36
N THR A 269 -16.05 -14.39 24.05
CA THR A 269 -14.97 -14.55 25.05
C THR A 269 -13.92 -13.46 24.91
N ALA A 270 -13.66 -12.71 25.98
CA ALA A 270 -12.53 -11.80 26.13
C ALA A 270 -11.27 -12.58 26.54
N THR A 271 -10.08 -12.23 26.04
CA THR A 271 -8.84 -12.99 26.32
C THR A 271 -7.69 -12.09 26.74
N SER A 272 -6.69 -12.63 27.46
CA SER A 272 -5.47 -11.88 27.79
C SER A 272 -4.57 -11.62 26.58
N GLU A 273 -4.73 -12.37 25.48
CA GLU A 273 -3.88 -12.31 24.29
C GLU A 273 -4.04 -10.97 23.53
N ALA A 274 -2.93 -10.25 23.32
CA ALA A 274 -2.90 -9.07 22.44
C ALA A 274 -3.30 -9.43 20.99
N PHE A 275 -4.15 -8.62 20.35
CA PHE A 275 -4.68 -8.93 19.01
C PHE A 275 -3.57 -9.00 17.95
N LEU A 276 -2.74 -7.95 17.91
CA LEU A 276 -1.56 -7.84 17.06
C LEU A 276 -0.51 -6.97 17.77
N LEU A 277 0.75 -7.37 17.69
CA LEU A 277 1.83 -6.66 18.37
C LEU A 277 1.95 -5.21 17.85
N GLY A 278 2.05 -4.24 18.76
CA GLY A 278 2.08 -2.82 18.42
C GLY A 278 0.74 -2.21 18.00
N MET A 279 -0.37 -2.96 18.15
CA MET A 279 -1.74 -2.43 18.02
C MET A 279 -2.48 -2.56 19.37
N THR A 280 -3.24 -1.53 19.74
CA THR A 280 -3.89 -1.43 21.06
C THR A 280 -5.11 -2.34 21.18
N GLY A 281 -5.04 -3.36 22.04
CA GLY A 281 -6.20 -4.14 22.48
C GLY A 281 -6.09 -5.64 22.29
N ARG A 282 -6.84 -6.39 23.10
CA ARG A 282 -6.76 -7.85 23.23
C ARG A 282 -7.87 -8.56 22.46
N LYS A 283 -7.68 -9.83 22.11
CA LYS A 283 -8.58 -10.59 21.22
C LYS A 283 -9.92 -10.86 21.90
N VAL A 284 -11.00 -10.69 21.13
CA VAL A 284 -12.30 -11.30 21.42
C VAL A 284 -12.51 -12.45 20.44
N LEU A 285 -12.94 -13.59 20.96
CA LEU A 285 -13.16 -14.84 20.23
C LEU A 285 -14.59 -15.36 20.49
N GLN A 286 -14.95 -16.45 19.83
CA GLN A 286 -15.98 -17.36 20.31
C GLN A 286 -15.31 -18.63 20.87
N SER A 287 -15.76 -19.16 22.01
CA SER A 287 -15.25 -20.42 22.57
C SER A 287 -16.27 -21.18 23.42
N LEU A 288 -16.00 -22.46 23.68
CA LEU A 288 -16.68 -23.23 24.70
C LEU A 288 -15.86 -23.12 26.00
N PRO A 289 -16.41 -22.61 27.11
CA PRO A 289 -15.69 -22.52 28.37
C PRO A 289 -15.52 -23.91 28.98
N ALA A 290 -14.29 -24.28 29.36
CA ALA A 290 -14.00 -25.56 30.00
C ALA A 290 -14.64 -25.70 31.40
N ILE A 291 -15.03 -24.57 32.01
CA ILE A 291 -15.69 -24.50 33.32
C ILE A 291 -16.90 -23.57 33.20
N LYS A 292 -18.07 -23.99 33.69
CA LYS A 292 -19.34 -23.23 33.62
C LYS A 292 -19.32 -21.86 34.34
N MET A 293 -18.22 -21.54 35.04
CA MET A 293 -17.99 -20.34 35.84
C MET A 293 -16.81 -19.47 35.33
N ASP A 294 -16.34 -19.70 34.10
CA ASP A 294 -15.26 -18.92 33.50
C ASP A 294 -15.64 -17.42 33.40
N PRO A 295 -14.86 -16.48 33.99
CA PRO A 295 -15.17 -15.05 33.94
C PRO A 295 -14.84 -14.39 32.59
N THR A 296 -14.19 -15.08 31.65
CA THR A 296 -13.82 -14.52 30.33
C THR A 296 -14.99 -14.36 29.37
N ILE A 297 -16.09 -15.09 29.61
CA ILE A 297 -17.35 -15.01 28.83
C ILE A 297 -18.39 -14.06 29.44
N GLU A 298 -18.05 -13.42 30.56
CA GLU A 298 -18.93 -12.58 31.37
C GLU A 298 -18.80 -11.11 31.00
N TRP A 299 -19.93 -10.49 30.60
CA TRP A 299 -19.99 -9.10 30.18
C TRP A 299 -21.01 -8.32 31.02
N GLU A 300 -20.60 -7.17 31.56
CA GLU A 300 -21.46 -6.23 32.28
C GLU A 300 -21.96 -5.13 31.32
N PRO A 301 -23.28 -5.02 31.05
CA PRO A 301 -23.82 -3.98 30.18
C PRO A 301 -23.99 -2.64 30.91
N ILE A 302 -23.44 -1.57 30.32
CA ILE A 302 -23.49 -0.20 30.86
C ILE A 302 -24.13 0.72 29.81
N LYS A 303 -25.26 1.35 30.16
CA LYS A 303 -25.97 2.27 29.26
C LYS A 303 -25.21 3.57 29.07
N GLU A 304 -25.11 4.02 27.83
CA GLU A 304 -24.56 5.33 27.45
C GLU A 304 -25.39 5.93 26.30
N GLY A 305 -26.38 6.74 26.69
CA GLY A 305 -27.42 7.23 25.77
C GLY A 305 -28.35 6.10 25.34
N GLU A 306 -28.52 5.94 24.02
CA GLU A 306 -29.27 4.85 23.38
C GLU A 306 -28.42 3.60 23.13
N ASN A 307 -27.11 3.67 23.40
CA ASN A 307 -26.16 2.58 23.18
C ASN A 307 -25.77 1.91 24.51
N VAL A 308 -25.11 0.75 24.40
CA VAL A 308 -24.51 0.04 25.53
C VAL A 308 -23.00 -0.14 25.32
N LYS A 309 -22.23 -0.07 26.41
CA LYS A 309 -20.87 -0.58 26.50
C LYS A 309 -20.92 -1.94 27.18
N LEU A 310 -20.25 -2.95 26.63
CA LEU A 310 -20.07 -4.25 27.28
C LEU A 310 -18.70 -4.28 27.95
N GLN A 311 -18.68 -4.26 29.29
CA GLN A 311 -17.49 -4.25 30.13
C GLN A 311 -17.10 -5.67 30.56
N THR A 312 -15.81 -6.00 30.43
CA THR A 312 -15.20 -7.22 31.01
C THR A 312 -14.96 -7.06 32.51
N ARG A 313 -14.75 -8.17 33.24
CA ARG A 313 -14.34 -8.13 34.66
C ARG A 313 -13.09 -7.29 34.94
N GLU A 314 -12.19 -7.14 33.96
CA GLU A 314 -10.98 -6.32 34.04
C GLU A 314 -11.22 -4.83 33.73
N GLY A 315 -12.47 -4.39 33.57
CA GLY A 315 -12.84 -3.00 33.30
C GLY A 315 -12.70 -2.55 31.84
N THR A 316 -12.04 -3.33 30.97
CA THR A 316 -11.96 -3.07 29.53
C THR A 316 -13.29 -3.32 28.81
N PHE A 317 -13.51 -2.69 27.65
CA PHE A 317 -14.78 -2.71 26.91
C PHE A 317 -14.66 -3.39 25.53
N LEU A 318 -15.73 -4.04 25.07
CA LEU A 318 -15.83 -4.60 23.71
C LEU A 318 -15.76 -3.49 22.63
N ARG A 319 -14.73 -3.51 21.78
CA ARG A 319 -14.46 -2.51 20.74
C ARG A 319 -14.61 -3.04 19.32
N ALA A 320 -15.38 -2.32 18.51
CA ALA A 320 -15.51 -2.53 17.07
C ALA A 320 -14.38 -1.85 16.29
N ASN A 321 -13.53 -2.62 15.60
CA ASN A 321 -12.39 -2.06 14.86
C ASN A 321 -12.72 -1.53 13.46
N GLY A 322 -12.51 -0.22 13.26
CA GLY A 322 -12.46 0.43 11.95
C GLY A 322 -11.08 0.30 11.27
N GLY A 323 -10.68 1.31 10.48
CA GLY A 323 -9.32 1.40 9.92
C GLY A 323 -9.03 0.50 8.71
N THR A 324 -7.85 -0.11 8.65
CA THR A 324 -7.36 -0.99 7.55
C THR A 324 -7.27 -2.45 8.00
N PRO A 325 -7.42 -3.45 7.12
CA PRO A 325 -7.09 -4.85 7.46
C PRO A 325 -5.64 -4.97 7.97
N PRO A 326 -5.33 -5.91 8.87
CA PRO A 326 -6.22 -6.86 9.55
C PRO A 326 -7.18 -6.25 10.59
N TRP A 327 -6.97 -5.01 11.03
CA TRP A 327 -7.82 -4.35 12.03
C TRP A 327 -9.27 -4.18 11.56
N ARG A 328 -9.47 -3.80 10.30
CA ARG A 328 -10.80 -3.52 9.71
C ARG A 328 -11.76 -4.71 9.87
N ASN A 329 -12.87 -4.45 10.56
CA ASN A 329 -13.93 -5.41 10.88
C ASN A 329 -13.56 -6.43 11.98
N SER A 330 -12.37 -6.39 12.57
CA SER A 330 -12.05 -7.24 13.72
C SER A 330 -12.75 -6.75 15.00
N LEU A 331 -12.58 -7.52 16.08
CA LEU A 331 -13.11 -7.23 17.40
C LEU A 331 -12.04 -7.46 18.46
N THR A 332 -11.97 -6.54 19.41
CA THR A 332 -11.01 -6.54 20.49
C THR A 332 -11.66 -5.99 21.76
N HIS A 333 -10.99 -6.09 22.90
CA HIS A 333 -11.35 -5.33 24.09
C HIS A 333 -10.15 -4.55 24.65
N ASP A 334 -10.43 -3.32 25.10
CA ASP A 334 -9.48 -2.39 25.71
C ASP A 334 -10.22 -1.18 26.31
N ILE A 335 -9.48 -0.14 26.70
CA ILE A 335 -10.02 1.17 27.05
C ILE A 335 -9.67 2.13 25.90
N PRO A 336 -10.62 2.86 25.30
CA PRO A 336 -10.30 3.79 24.22
C PRO A 336 -9.54 5.01 24.77
N HIS A 337 -8.24 5.08 24.52
CA HIS A 337 -7.37 6.19 24.98
C HIS A 337 -7.40 7.45 24.05
N ARG A 338 -8.35 7.54 23.10
CA ARG A 338 -8.45 8.65 22.14
C ARG A 338 -9.89 9.11 21.98
N THR A 339 -10.08 10.41 21.76
CA THR A 339 -11.41 11.01 21.49
C THR A 339 -12.08 10.37 20.28
N ALA A 340 -11.37 10.28 19.15
CA ALA A 340 -11.84 9.67 17.90
C ALA A 340 -11.93 8.12 17.91
N THR A 341 -12.00 7.51 19.10
CA THR A 341 -12.31 6.08 19.27
C THR A 341 -13.23 5.79 20.48
N GLN A 342 -13.83 6.80 21.12
CA GLN A 342 -14.76 6.59 22.24
C GLN A 342 -16.05 5.90 21.79
N ASP A 343 -16.50 6.22 20.58
CA ASP A 343 -17.64 5.65 19.87
C ASP A 343 -17.41 4.18 19.46
N TRP A 344 -16.15 3.72 19.40
CA TRP A 344 -15.86 2.36 18.92
C TRP A 344 -16.27 1.26 19.92
N VAL A 345 -16.50 1.61 21.19
CA VAL A 345 -17.01 0.69 22.23
C VAL A 345 -18.51 0.83 22.47
N LEU A 346 -19.19 1.70 21.72
CA LEU A 346 -20.65 1.86 21.77
C LEU A 346 -21.31 0.86 20.81
N TRP A 347 -22.33 0.17 21.33
CA TRP A 347 -23.12 -0.80 20.59
C TRP A 347 -24.62 -0.48 20.72
N GLY A 348 -25.29 -0.33 19.59
CA GLY A 348 -26.76 -0.33 19.53
C GLY A 348 -27.28 -1.77 19.68
N VAL A 349 -28.35 -1.94 20.45
CA VAL A 349 -28.94 -3.27 20.72
C VAL A 349 -30.24 -3.44 19.94
N GLU A 350 -30.21 -4.20 18.86
CA GLU A 350 -31.43 -4.66 18.17
C GLU A 350 -31.95 -5.92 18.87
N MET A 351 -33.17 -5.87 19.41
CA MET A 351 -33.84 -7.05 19.95
C MET A 351 -34.34 -7.95 18.81
N VAL A 352 -34.29 -9.27 19.00
CA VAL A 352 -34.77 -10.27 18.03
C VAL A 352 -35.71 -11.25 18.72
N ASP A 353 -36.96 -11.26 18.29
CA ASP A 353 -37.92 -12.29 18.68
C ASP A 353 -37.55 -13.63 18.04
N ILE A 354 -37.32 -14.63 18.90
CA ILE A 354 -37.13 -16.02 18.49
C ILE A 354 -38.50 -16.70 18.55
N SER A 355 -39.06 -17.05 17.40
CA SER A 355 -40.25 -17.90 17.32
C SER A 355 -39.92 -19.32 17.81
N LEU A 356 -40.91 -19.98 18.42
CA LEU A 356 -40.69 -21.24 19.16
C LEU A 356 -40.13 -22.39 18.30
N ALA A 357 -40.31 -22.35 16.98
CA ALA A 357 -39.81 -23.37 16.05
C ALA A 357 -38.28 -23.52 16.01
N ASP A 358 -37.51 -22.47 16.33
CA ASP A 358 -36.03 -22.57 16.39
C ASP A 358 -35.53 -23.26 17.67
N ALA A 359 -36.36 -23.35 18.73
CA ALA A 359 -35.92 -23.74 20.07
C ALA A 359 -35.66 -25.26 20.23
N ASP A 360 -36.44 -26.11 19.57
CA ASP A 360 -36.27 -27.58 19.66
C ASP A 360 -35.03 -28.07 18.89
N SER A 361 -34.44 -27.22 18.03
CA SER A 361 -33.19 -27.54 17.31
C SER A 361 -31.94 -27.62 18.22
N VAL A 362 -32.06 -27.24 19.50
CA VAL A 362 -30.92 -27.13 20.44
C VAL A 362 -30.66 -28.43 21.22
N SER A 363 -31.52 -29.45 21.06
CA SER A 363 -31.39 -30.75 21.75
C SER A 363 -30.82 -31.87 20.86
N SER A 364 -30.99 -31.76 19.54
CA SER A 364 -30.77 -32.84 18.57
C SER A 364 -29.42 -32.81 17.85
N CYS A 365 -28.32 -32.68 18.61
CA CYS A 365 -26.95 -32.65 18.07
C CYS A 365 -26.08 -33.87 18.48
N LEU A 366 -26.66 -35.07 18.47
CA LEU A 366 -25.94 -36.35 18.56
C LEU A 366 -26.30 -37.30 17.40
N SER A 367 -26.18 -36.81 16.16
CA SER A 367 -26.07 -37.67 14.97
C SER A 367 -25.30 -36.95 13.87
N MET A 368 -24.57 -37.71 13.05
CA MET A 368 -23.82 -37.22 11.90
C MET A 368 -24.51 -37.58 10.57
N ALA A 369 -24.05 -36.91 9.52
CA ALA A 369 -24.20 -37.24 8.10
C ALA A 369 -25.45 -36.72 7.33
N SER A 370 -25.15 -36.24 6.12
CA SER A 370 -26.01 -36.12 4.93
C SER A 370 -27.40 -35.48 5.06
N SER A 371 -27.50 -34.22 4.66
CA SER A 371 -28.42 -33.79 3.58
C SER A 371 -28.02 -32.43 2.98
N PHE A 372 -27.96 -32.34 1.65
CA PHE A 372 -27.66 -31.13 0.89
C PHE A 372 -28.70 -30.95 -0.24
N SER A 373 -29.71 -30.10 0.00
CA SER A 373 -30.78 -29.63 -0.91
C SER A 373 -31.77 -28.85 -0.03
N SER A 374 -32.41 -27.73 -0.40
CA SER A 374 -32.27 -26.72 -1.47
C SER A 374 -33.00 -25.45 -0.95
N MET A 375 -33.29 -24.32 -1.62
CA MET A 375 -33.28 -23.88 -3.03
C MET A 375 -32.70 -22.44 -3.11
N ARG A 376 -33.09 -21.66 -4.13
CA ARG A 376 -33.16 -20.19 -4.11
C ARG A 376 -34.61 -19.77 -4.37
N ASP A 377 -35.02 -18.60 -3.88
CA ASP A 377 -36.20 -17.89 -4.38
C ASP A 377 -35.83 -16.43 -4.67
N ASP A 378 -36.29 -15.91 -5.81
CA ASP A 378 -36.12 -14.53 -6.28
C ASP A 378 -37.35 -14.19 -7.15
N PHE A 379 -37.97 -13.03 -6.90
CA PHE A 379 -38.98 -12.33 -7.73
C PHE A 379 -40.34 -12.99 -8.08
N THR A 380 -41.41 -12.23 -7.82
CA THR A 380 -42.74 -12.31 -8.46
C THR A 380 -42.77 -11.41 -9.72
N GLY A 381 -43.61 -11.60 -10.75
CA GLY A 381 -44.60 -12.64 -11.08
C GLY A 381 -45.49 -12.23 -12.29
N SER A 382 -46.48 -13.06 -12.68
CA SER A 382 -47.54 -12.82 -13.72
C SER A 382 -47.19 -13.04 -15.23
N PRO A 383 -48.17 -13.35 -16.11
CA PRO A 383 -48.18 -14.70 -16.75
C PRO A 383 -48.60 -14.79 -18.25
N ASP A 384 -48.83 -16.03 -18.70
CA ASP A 384 -49.41 -16.53 -19.97
C ASP A 384 -48.56 -16.36 -21.26
N THR A 385 -48.59 -17.23 -22.29
CA THR A 385 -49.59 -18.25 -22.71
C THR A 385 -48.93 -19.44 -23.46
N GLY A 386 -49.52 -20.65 -23.44
CA GLY A 386 -49.45 -21.61 -24.58
C GLY A 386 -48.44 -22.78 -24.54
N SER A 387 -48.95 -24.01 -24.62
CA SER A 387 -48.23 -25.29 -24.87
C SER A 387 -48.42 -25.74 -26.36
N PRO A 388 -47.87 -26.86 -26.90
CA PRO A 388 -47.24 -28.02 -26.23
C PRO A 388 -46.03 -28.75 -26.89
N LEU A 389 -45.31 -29.51 -26.05
CA LEU A 389 -44.72 -30.85 -26.23
C LEU A 389 -43.87 -31.24 -27.48
N PHE A 390 -42.63 -31.66 -27.20
CA PHE A 390 -42.14 -33.03 -27.53
C PHE A 390 -41.29 -33.56 -26.37
N ALA A 391 -41.13 -34.88 -26.22
CA ALA A 391 -40.80 -35.49 -24.92
C ALA A 391 -39.47 -36.27 -24.84
N THR A 392 -38.70 -35.98 -23.78
CA THR A 392 -37.78 -36.87 -23.00
C THR A 392 -36.58 -37.51 -23.73
N PRO A 393 -35.56 -38.04 -23.00
CA PRO A 393 -35.36 -38.10 -21.55
C PRO A 393 -34.11 -37.35 -21.02
N ARG A 394 -34.00 -37.24 -19.68
CA ARG A 394 -32.80 -36.77 -18.98
C ARG A 394 -31.79 -37.90 -18.78
N SER A 395 -30.50 -37.63 -18.95
CA SER A 395 -29.38 -38.40 -18.38
C SER A 395 -28.40 -37.47 -17.67
N GLY A 396 -27.54 -38.00 -16.81
CA GLY A 396 -26.83 -37.22 -15.77
C GLY A 396 -25.48 -36.62 -16.22
N HIS A 397 -25.30 -35.32 -15.96
CA HIS A 397 -24.01 -34.61 -16.14
C HIS A 397 -23.52 -33.97 -14.83
N THR A 398 -23.03 -34.79 -13.90
CA THR A 398 -22.34 -34.33 -12.67
C THR A 398 -20.95 -34.94 -12.45
N PHE A 399 -20.58 -35.99 -13.18
CA PHE A 399 -19.25 -36.62 -13.10
C PHE A 399 -18.21 -36.03 -14.08
N SER A 400 -18.62 -35.49 -15.24
CA SER A 400 -17.71 -35.01 -16.31
C SER A 400 -16.69 -33.98 -15.83
N THR A 401 -17.16 -32.93 -15.16
CA THR A 401 -16.36 -31.72 -14.86
C THR A 401 -15.21 -31.95 -13.88
N ARG A 402 -15.25 -33.03 -13.08
CA ARG A 402 -14.13 -33.45 -12.23
C ARG A 402 -13.00 -34.06 -13.07
N GLN A 403 -13.32 -34.99 -13.98
CA GLN A 403 -12.30 -35.64 -14.81
C GLN A 403 -11.64 -34.67 -15.80
N GLU A 404 -12.38 -33.70 -16.31
CA GLU A 404 -11.84 -32.68 -17.23
C GLU A 404 -10.75 -31.79 -16.60
N GLY A 405 -10.67 -31.68 -15.27
CA GLY A 405 -9.60 -30.93 -14.59
C GLY A 405 -8.21 -31.56 -14.71
N MET A 406 -8.13 -32.88 -14.79
CA MET A 406 -6.87 -33.62 -15.00
C MET A 406 -6.29 -33.44 -16.41
N ALA A 407 -7.09 -32.98 -17.38
CA ALA A 407 -6.64 -32.78 -18.77
C ALA A 407 -5.48 -31.78 -18.89
N PHE A 408 -5.43 -30.76 -18.02
CA PHE A 408 -4.31 -29.80 -17.95
C PHE A 408 -2.99 -30.43 -17.47
N PHE A 409 -3.06 -31.56 -16.76
CA PHE A 409 -1.91 -32.19 -16.11
C PHE A 409 -1.44 -33.45 -16.84
N HIS A 410 -2.30 -34.13 -17.61
CA HIS A 410 -2.06 -35.47 -18.19
C HIS A 410 -0.82 -35.61 -19.11
N LYS A 411 -0.20 -34.50 -19.52
CA LYS A 411 1.05 -34.44 -20.32
C LYS A 411 2.16 -33.61 -19.66
N ALA A 412 1.94 -33.06 -18.48
CA ALA A 412 2.82 -32.08 -17.86
C ALA A 412 3.78 -32.75 -16.86
N LYS A 413 5.09 -32.78 -17.16
CA LYS A 413 6.14 -33.11 -16.18
C LYS A 413 6.18 -32.07 -15.05
N ALA A 414 6.07 -30.80 -15.43
CA ALA A 414 5.96 -29.68 -14.51
C ALA A 414 5.00 -28.61 -15.04
N VAL A 415 4.49 -27.80 -14.13
CA VAL A 415 3.58 -26.69 -14.41
C VAL A 415 4.03 -25.41 -13.71
N ARG A 416 3.58 -24.27 -14.23
CA ARG A 416 3.46 -23.02 -13.48
C ARG A 416 1.97 -22.70 -13.31
N LEU A 417 1.61 -22.25 -12.11
CA LEU A 417 0.23 -21.89 -11.79
C LEU A 417 0.11 -20.37 -11.70
N GLN A 418 -0.56 -19.77 -12.69
CA GLN A 418 -0.76 -18.33 -12.78
C GLN A 418 -2.08 -17.91 -12.11
N SER A 419 -2.05 -16.96 -11.19
CA SER A 419 -3.23 -16.41 -10.54
C SER A 419 -3.87 -15.26 -11.32
N HIS A 420 -5.12 -14.92 -10.98
CA HIS A 420 -5.89 -13.77 -11.46
C HIS A 420 -5.22 -12.36 -11.36
N LEU A 421 -3.97 -12.28 -10.89
CA LEU A 421 -3.18 -11.04 -10.79
C LEU A 421 -1.97 -11.00 -11.75
N GLY A 422 -1.87 -11.95 -12.68
CA GLY A 422 -0.69 -12.11 -13.54
C GLY A 422 0.56 -12.42 -12.71
N LYS A 423 0.44 -13.40 -11.80
CA LYS A 423 1.51 -13.82 -10.86
C LYS A 423 1.50 -15.32 -10.68
N TYR A 424 2.68 -15.89 -10.47
CA TYR A 424 2.89 -17.32 -10.37
C TYR A 424 2.98 -17.80 -8.93
N LEU A 425 2.47 -19.00 -8.67
CA LEU A 425 2.71 -19.76 -7.44
C LEU A 425 4.21 -20.06 -7.31
N VAL A 426 4.82 -19.60 -6.23
CA VAL A 426 6.26 -19.62 -6.00
C VAL A 426 6.58 -20.12 -4.59
N ALA A 427 7.42 -21.14 -4.52
CA ALA A 427 8.10 -21.55 -3.29
C ALA A 427 9.17 -20.51 -2.91
N ASP A 428 9.35 -20.19 -1.63
CA ASP A 428 10.36 -19.24 -1.18
C ASP A 428 11.65 -19.91 -0.66
N ASP A 429 12.71 -19.13 -0.54
CA ASP A 429 14.04 -19.56 -0.06
C ASP A 429 14.08 -19.99 1.42
N ASP A 430 12.98 -19.83 2.14
CA ASP A 430 12.84 -20.24 3.55
C ASP A 430 12.43 -21.71 3.73
N GLU A 431 12.18 -22.42 2.62
CA GLU A 431 11.81 -23.85 2.58
C GLU A 431 10.52 -24.20 3.34
N GLU A 432 9.73 -23.19 3.73
CA GLU A 432 8.44 -23.33 4.43
C GLU A 432 7.31 -22.61 3.68
N THR A 433 7.54 -21.39 3.18
CA THR A 433 6.45 -20.53 2.69
C THR A 433 6.21 -20.63 1.19
N VAL A 434 4.94 -20.42 0.82
CA VAL A 434 4.48 -20.39 -0.57
C VAL A 434 3.72 -19.09 -0.82
N ARG A 435 4.09 -18.39 -1.88
CA ARG A 435 3.58 -17.05 -2.21
C ARG A 435 3.39 -16.86 -3.71
N GLN A 436 2.93 -15.67 -4.08
CA GLN A 436 2.80 -15.22 -5.46
C GLN A 436 3.97 -14.31 -5.85
N SER A 437 4.49 -14.47 -7.05
CA SER A 437 5.56 -13.63 -7.63
C SER A 437 5.25 -13.22 -9.06
N ARG A 438 5.83 -12.10 -9.55
CA ARG A 438 5.85 -11.82 -11.00
C ARG A 438 6.93 -12.60 -11.75
N HIS A 439 7.92 -13.17 -11.05
CA HIS A 439 9.06 -13.88 -11.65
C HIS A 439 8.71 -15.32 -12.06
N GLY A 440 7.82 -15.49 -13.04
CA GLY A 440 7.38 -16.80 -13.56
C GLY A 440 8.47 -17.61 -14.30
N SER A 441 9.56 -16.98 -14.70
CA SER A 441 10.74 -17.63 -15.29
C SER A 441 11.69 -18.27 -14.26
N SER A 442 11.45 -18.08 -12.96
CA SER A 442 12.28 -18.70 -11.91
C SER A 442 11.96 -20.18 -11.75
N ARG A 443 12.97 -21.02 -11.51
CA ARG A 443 12.80 -22.44 -11.09
C ARG A 443 11.83 -22.58 -9.90
N LYS A 444 11.75 -21.57 -9.02
CA LYS A 444 10.83 -21.50 -7.88
C LYS A 444 9.34 -21.44 -8.25
N ALA A 445 9.02 -21.06 -9.49
CA ALA A 445 7.67 -21.06 -10.04
C ALA A 445 7.28 -22.39 -10.69
N HIS A 446 8.23 -23.31 -10.85
CA HIS A 446 8.02 -24.61 -11.48
C HIS A 446 7.65 -25.63 -10.40
N TRP A 447 6.52 -26.31 -10.61
CA TRP A 447 6.04 -27.37 -9.73
C TRP A 447 5.98 -28.67 -10.51
N SER A 448 6.78 -29.67 -10.14
CA SER A 448 6.71 -31.00 -10.75
C SER A 448 5.43 -31.70 -10.32
N VAL A 449 4.75 -32.35 -11.27
CA VAL A 449 3.47 -33.00 -11.05
C VAL A 449 3.70 -34.48 -10.75
N GLU A 450 3.45 -34.89 -9.50
CA GLU A 450 3.47 -36.30 -9.11
C GLU A 450 2.04 -36.85 -9.11
N PHE A 451 1.81 -37.90 -9.90
CA PHE A 451 0.54 -38.64 -9.93
C PHE A 451 0.52 -39.70 -8.83
N ILE A 452 -0.67 -40.03 -8.33
CA ILE A 452 -0.84 -40.99 -7.24
C ILE A 452 -1.39 -42.30 -7.81
N GLU A 453 -0.61 -43.37 -7.63
CA GLU A 453 -1.02 -44.72 -8.01
C GLU A 453 -2.35 -45.09 -7.31
N GLY A 454 -3.33 -45.53 -8.10
CA GLY A 454 -4.70 -45.80 -7.62
C GLY A 454 -5.64 -44.58 -7.47
N LYS A 455 -5.20 -43.33 -7.65
CA LYS A 455 -6.06 -42.13 -7.63
C LYS A 455 -5.91 -41.27 -8.90
N SER A 456 -6.66 -41.61 -9.94
CA SER A 456 -6.60 -40.94 -11.26
C SER A 456 -7.17 -39.51 -11.32
N ASN A 457 -7.75 -38.99 -10.23
CA ASN A 457 -8.29 -37.62 -10.14
C ASN A 457 -7.49 -36.69 -9.20
N VAL A 458 -6.35 -37.12 -8.67
CA VAL A 458 -5.59 -36.37 -7.65
C VAL A 458 -4.12 -36.25 -8.05
N ILE A 459 -3.56 -35.05 -7.87
CA ILE A 459 -2.13 -34.77 -8.06
C ILE A 459 -1.47 -34.32 -6.76
N ARG A 460 -0.14 -34.39 -6.76
CA ARG A 460 0.74 -33.73 -5.79
C ARG A 460 1.64 -32.77 -6.56
N LEU A 461 1.86 -31.59 -5.99
CA LEU A 461 2.71 -30.55 -6.57
C LEU A 461 3.94 -30.39 -5.70
N LYS A 462 5.12 -30.49 -6.30
CA LYS A 462 6.41 -30.49 -5.60
C LYS A 462 7.31 -29.37 -6.12
N SER A 463 7.89 -28.61 -5.20
CA SER A 463 8.69 -27.42 -5.49
C SER A 463 10.10 -27.79 -5.97
N CYS A 464 10.85 -26.80 -6.48
CA CYS A 464 12.25 -26.96 -6.82
C CYS A 464 13.18 -27.29 -5.63
N HIS A 465 12.69 -27.20 -4.39
CA HIS A 465 13.39 -27.62 -3.16
C HIS A 465 13.07 -29.09 -2.79
N GLY A 466 12.19 -29.77 -3.55
CA GLY A 466 11.78 -31.16 -3.29
C GLY A 466 10.60 -31.31 -2.32
N PHE A 467 10.12 -30.22 -1.71
CA PHE A 467 8.98 -30.18 -0.79
C PHE A 467 7.63 -30.14 -1.52
N TYR A 468 6.57 -30.65 -0.89
CA TYR A 468 5.23 -30.70 -1.46
C TYR A 468 4.37 -29.51 -1.03
N LEU A 469 3.46 -29.07 -1.91
CA LEU A 469 2.46 -28.05 -1.62
C LEU A 469 1.42 -28.58 -0.62
N THR A 470 1.44 -28.06 0.61
CA THR A 470 0.74 -28.65 1.76
C THR A 470 -0.36 -27.73 2.31
N ALA A 471 -1.58 -28.26 2.43
CA ALA A 471 -2.72 -27.59 3.04
C ALA A 471 -2.80 -27.88 4.56
N THR A 472 -2.44 -26.89 5.39
CA THR A 472 -2.39 -27.05 6.85
C THR A 472 -3.74 -26.79 7.55
N SER A 473 -3.93 -27.23 8.79
CA SER A 473 -5.10 -26.84 9.58
C SER A 473 -5.05 -25.40 10.13
N GLU A 474 -3.90 -24.73 10.07
CA GLU A 474 -3.66 -23.44 10.71
C GLU A 474 -4.30 -22.24 9.99
N ALA A 475 -4.86 -21.29 10.74
CA ALA A 475 -5.33 -20.02 10.19
C ALA A 475 -4.16 -19.15 9.69
N PHE A 476 -4.31 -18.47 8.55
CA PHE A 476 -3.25 -17.63 7.98
C PHE A 476 -2.92 -16.39 8.81
N LEU A 477 -3.95 -15.65 9.25
CA LEU A 477 -3.84 -14.58 10.22
C LEU A 477 -5.19 -14.39 10.94
N LEU A 478 -5.17 -14.08 12.24
CA LEU A 478 -6.40 -13.91 13.01
C LEU A 478 -7.28 -12.78 12.45
N GLY A 479 -8.58 -13.04 12.30
CA GLY A 479 -9.55 -12.09 11.72
C GLY A 479 -9.51 -11.98 10.20
N MET A 480 -8.72 -12.82 9.52
CA MET A 480 -8.66 -12.94 8.05
C MET A 480 -9.01 -14.37 7.65
N THR A 481 -9.80 -14.55 6.58
CA THR A 481 -10.28 -15.88 6.18
C THR A 481 -9.19 -16.67 5.45
N GLY A 482 -9.25 -18.00 5.55
CA GLY A 482 -8.35 -18.95 4.88
C GLY A 482 -7.23 -19.50 5.76
N LYS A 483 -6.96 -20.79 5.57
CA LYS A 483 -5.89 -21.54 6.24
C LYS A 483 -4.55 -21.39 5.48
N LYS A 484 -3.40 -21.54 6.15
CA LYS A 484 -2.07 -21.48 5.51
C LYS A 484 -1.91 -22.60 4.47
N VAL A 485 -1.14 -22.30 3.43
CA VAL A 485 -0.55 -23.29 2.52
C VAL A 485 0.96 -23.09 2.55
N LEU A 486 1.68 -24.18 2.77
CA LEU A 486 3.13 -24.23 2.96
C LEU A 486 3.77 -25.14 1.91
N GLN A 487 5.09 -25.20 1.87
CA GLN A 487 5.82 -26.33 1.32
C GLN A 487 6.34 -27.18 2.49
N SER A 488 6.22 -28.51 2.44
CA SER A 488 6.76 -29.38 3.49
C SER A 488 7.15 -30.78 2.98
N LEU A 489 7.96 -31.50 3.76
CA LEU A 489 8.20 -32.92 3.53
C LEU A 489 7.23 -33.75 4.41
N PRO A 490 6.29 -34.51 3.82
CA PRO A 490 5.33 -35.29 4.57
C PRO A 490 6.01 -36.51 5.19
N ALA A 491 5.65 -36.86 6.43
CA ALA A 491 6.21 -38.02 7.13
C ALA A 491 5.86 -39.36 6.46
N THR A 492 4.83 -39.40 5.60
CA THR A 492 4.50 -40.55 4.75
C THR A 492 4.06 -40.09 3.36
N LYS A 493 4.29 -40.92 2.33
CA LYS A 493 3.75 -40.70 0.96
C LYS A 493 2.23 -40.94 0.84
N MET A 494 1.49 -40.98 1.95
CA MET A 494 0.02 -41.18 1.99
C MET A 494 -0.72 -40.05 2.72
N ASP A 495 -0.03 -38.96 3.04
CA ASP A 495 -0.61 -37.78 3.68
C ASP A 495 -1.69 -37.13 2.79
N PRO A 496 -2.92 -36.88 3.28
CA PRO A 496 -3.97 -36.21 2.49
C PRO A 496 -3.83 -34.69 2.41
N THR A 497 -2.89 -34.05 3.13
CA THR A 497 -2.70 -32.59 3.13
C THR A 497 -1.92 -32.08 1.91
N ILE A 498 -1.15 -32.94 1.24
CA ILE A 498 -0.41 -32.66 -0.01
C ILE A 498 -1.22 -33.00 -1.26
N GLU A 499 -2.44 -33.54 -1.10
CA GLU A 499 -3.28 -34.05 -2.17
C GLU A 499 -4.27 -33.01 -2.68
N TRP A 500 -4.23 -32.75 -3.99
CA TRP A 500 -5.07 -31.76 -4.66
C TRP A 500 -5.87 -32.40 -5.81
N GLU A 501 -7.19 -32.31 -5.78
CA GLU A 501 -8.10 -32.68 -6.88
C GLU A 501 -8.25 -31.48 -7.83
N PRO A 502 -7.77 -31.54 -9.09
CA PRO A 502 -7.93 -30.45 -10.06
C PRO A 502 -9.31 -30.47 -10.69
N ILE A 503 -10.02 -29.34 -10.65
CA ILE A 503 -11.37 -29.17 -11.20
C ILE A 503 -11.35 -28.05 -12.23
N LYS A 504 -11.71 -28.34 -13.48
CA LYS A 504 -11.76 -27.38 -14.58
C LYS A 504 -12.90 -26.37 -14.37
N GLN A 505 -12.62 -25.09 -14.60
CA GLN A 505 -13.63 -24.04 -14.73
C GLN A 505 -13.23 -23.06 -15.84
N GLY A 506 -13.84 -23.22 -17.02
CA GLY A 506 -13.43 -22.48 -18.22
C GLY A 506 -12.05 -22.93 -18.70
N GLY A 507 -11.18 -21.95 -18.98
CA GLY A 507 -9.76 -22.18 -19.30
C GLY A 507 -8.84 -22.35 -18.07
N ASN A 508 -9.37 -22.24 -16.86
CA ASN A 508 -8.61 -22.27 -15.61
C ASN A 508 -8.95 -23.51 -14.78
N VAL A 509 -8.14 -23.80 -13.77
CA VAL A 509 -8.35 -24.88 -12.81
C VAL A 509 -8.52 -24.35 -11.38
N LYS A 510 -9.34 -25.05 -10.59
CA LYS A 510 -9.39 -24.99 -9.13
C LYS A 510 -8.67 -26.20 -8.57
N LEU A 511 -7.73 -26.02 -7.65
CA LEU A 511 -7.11 -27.12 -6.91
C LEU A 511 -7.85 -27.28 -5.58
N GLN A 512 -8.54 -28.40 -5.39
CA GLN A 512 -9.37 -28.70 -4.22
C GLN A 512 -8.66 -29.64 -3.25
N THR A 513 -8.67 -29.30 -1.96
CA THR A 513 -8.21 -30.15 -0.84
C THR A 513 -9.24 -31.21 -0.48
N LYS A 514 -8.85 -32.25 0.26
CA LYS A 514 -9.79 -33.24 0.83
C LYS A 514 -10.87 -32.63 1.75
N GLU A 515 -10.63 -31.45 2.34
CA GLU A 515 -11.66 -30.67 3.08
C GLU A 515 -12.68 -29.94 2.17
N GLY A 516 -12.58 -30.06 0.85
CA GLY A 516 -13.42 -29.34 -0.12
C GLY A 516 -13.04 -27.87 -0.34
N LYS A 517 -12.03 -27.36 0.36
CA LYS A 517 -11.51 -25.98 0.24
C LYS A 517 -10.54 -25.87 -0.93
N PHE A 518 -10.46 -24.69 -1.55
CA PHE A 518 -9.68 -24.46 -2.78
C PHE A 518 -8.42 -23.63 -2.53
N LEU A 519 -7.35 -23.90 -3.28
CA LEU A 519 -6.13 -23.09 -3.30
C LEU A 519 -6.43 -21.66 -3.77
N ARG A 520 -6.13 -20.65 -2.95
CA ARG A 520 -6.50 -19.24 -3.14
C ARG A 520 -5.28 -18.32 -3.20
N ALA A 521 -5.15 -17.61 -4.31
CA ALA A 521 -4.21 -16.52 -4.51
C ALA A 521 -4.74 -15.21 -3.89
N ASN A 522 -4.03 -14.66 -2.90
CA ASN A 522 -4.50 -13.48 -2.17
C ASN A 522 -4.01 -12.14 -2.76
N GLY A 523 -4.97 -11.23 -2.98
CA GLY A 523 -4.72 -9.83 -3.32
C GLY A 523 -4.59 -8.90 -2.10
N GLY A 524 -4.83 -7.60 -2.30
CA GLY A 524 -5.02 -6.64 -1.20
C GLY A 524 -3.75 -5.99 -0.64
N THR A 525 -3.62 -6.00 0.69
CA THR A 525 -2.54 -5.31 1.46
C THR A 525 -1.71 -6.33 2.24
N PRO A 526 -0.41 -6.10 2.49
CA PRO A 526 0.38 -6.96 3.40
C PRO A 526 -0.28 -7.03 4.79
N PRO A 527 -0.24 -8.18 5.49
CA PRO A 527 0.43 -9.44 5.11
C PRO A 527 -0.32 -10.28 4.06
N TRP A 528 -1.58 -9.96 3.74
CA TRP A 528 -2.40 -10.76 2.81
C TRP A 528 -1.88 -10.72 1.37
N ARG A 529 -1.36 -9.56 0.93
CA ARG A 529 -0.85 -9.34 -0.41
C ARG A 529 0.22 -10.38 -0.77
N ASN A 530 0.00 -11.07 -1.88
CA ASN A 530 0.87 -12.11 -2.44
C ASN A 530 0.91 -13.41 -1.62
N SER A 531 0.24 -13.54 -0.47
CA SER A 531 0.22 -14.85 0.22
C SER A 531 -0.63 -15.87 -0.53
N VAL A 532 -0.46 -17.14 -0.17
CA VAL A 532 -1.30 -18.25 -0.66
C VAL A 532 -1.91 -18.95 0.55
N THR A 533 -3.17 -19.34 0.40
CA THR A 533 -4.01 -19.93 1.45
C THR A 533 -4.97 -20.92 0.81
N HIS A 534 -5.67 -21.75 1.57
CA HIS A 534 -6.85 -22.46 1.06
C HIS A 534 -8.11 -22.07 1.85
N ASP A 535 -9.22 -21.89 1.12
CA ASP A 535 -10.47 -21.36 1.66
C ASP A 535 -11.65 -21.70 0.73
N ILE A 536 -12.88 -21.37 1.15
CA ILE A 536 -14.03 -21.26 0.25
C ILE A 536 -14.32 -19.77 0.04
N PRO A 537 -14.31 -19.23 -1.20
CA PRO A 537 -14.59 -17.82 -1.43
C PRO A 537 -16.08 -17.52 -1.15
N HIS A 538 -16.39 -16.94 0.01
CA HIS A 538 -17.76 -16.57 0.41
C HIS A 538 -18.30 -15.27 -0.24
N ARG A 539 -17.58 -14.67 -1.20
CA ARG A 539 -18.00 -13.44 -1.90
C ARG A 539 -17.81 -13.56 -3.40
N THR A 540 -18.69 -12.93 -4.17
CA THR A 540 -18.61 -12.82 -5.65
C THR A 540 -17.26 -12.26 -6.10
N ALA A 541 -16.85 -11.12 -5.55
CA ALA A 541 -15.56 -10.46 -5.83
C ALA A 541 -14.29 -11.23 -5.38
N THR A 542 -14.44 -12.48 -4.90
CA THR A 542 -13.34 -13.38 -4.55
C THR A 542 -13.42 -14.75 -5.22
N GLN A 543 -14.43 -15.01 -6.08
CA GLN A 543 -14.55 -16.31 -6.77
C GLN A 543 -13.34 -16.60 -7.67
N ASP A 544 -12.81 -15.57 -8.33
CA ASP A 544 -11.68 -15.70 -9.25
C ASP A 544 -10.35 -15.92 -8.53
N TRP A 545 -10.31 -15.71 -7.20
CA TRP A 545 -9.08 -15.84 -6.41
C TRP A 545 -8.63 -17.29 -6.25
N VAL A 546 -9.50 -18.26 -6.53
CA VAL A 546 -9.20 -19.70 -6.53
C VAL A 546 -9.05 -20.28 -7.94
N LEU A 547 -9.09 -19.44 -8.98
CA LEU A 547 -8.83 -19.83 -10.36
C LEU A 547 -7.34 -19.65 -10.67
N TRP A 548 -6.74 -20.71 -11.19
CA TRP A 548 -5.35 -20.73 -11.63
C TRP A 548 -5.27 -21.12 -13.11
N GLY A 549 -4.58 -20.34 -13.93
CA GLY A 549 -4.15 -20.76 -15.26
C GLY A 549 -3.00 -21.77 -15.12
N VAL A 550 -3.03 -22.85 -15.91
CA VAL A 550 -1.99 -23.89 -15.91
C VAL A 550 -1.12 -23.70 -17.15
N GLU A 551 0.14 -23.31 -16.95
CA GLU A 551 1.16 -23.30 -18.00
C GLU A 551 2.00 -24.57 -17.87
N VAL A 552 2.05 -25.41 -18.91
CA VAL A 552 2.93 -26.60 -18.92
C VAL A 552 4.36 -26.17 -19.23
N VAL A 553 5.34 -26.77 -18.55
CA VAL A 553 6.77 -26.53 -18.80
C VAL A 553 7.46 -27.86 -19.08
N ASP A 554 8.10 -27.96 -20.24
CA ASP A 554 8.94 -29.10 -20.60
C ASP A 554 10.26 -29.07 -19.84
N ILE A 555 10.44 -30.03 -18.93
CA ILE A 555 11.73 -30.36 -18.32
C ILE A 555 12.35 -31.50 -19.13
N SER A 556 13.33 -31.15 -19.96
CA SER A 556 14.11 -32.08 -20.79
C SER A 556 15.55 -31.58 -20.91
N LEU A 557 16.51 -32.49 -20.73
CA LEU A 557 17.98 -32.32 -20.72
C LEU A 557 18.57 -31.67 -19.45
N ALA A 558 19.48 -32.41 -18.80
CA ALA A 558 20.32 -32.05 -17.63
C ALA A 558 19.57 -31.65 -16.33
N ASP A 559 19.70 -32.34 -15.20
CA ASP A 559 20.57 -33.47 -14.83
C ASP A 559 19.76 -34.60 -14.15
N ASP A 560 20.17 -35.85 -14.37
CA ASP A 560 19.59 -37.05 -13.74
C ASP A 560 20.64 -37.67 -12.82
N ASP A 561 20.89 -37.01 -11.68
CA ASP A 561 21.93 -37.44 -10.73
C ASP A 561 21.48 -37.17 -9.29
N SER A 562 20.98 -38.22 -8.62
CA SER A 562 20.40 -38.15 -7.27
C SER A 562 21.12 -39.06 -6.26
N VAL A 563 22.43 -39.27 -6.45
CA VAL A 563 23.27 -40.13 -5.59
C VAL A 563 24.64 -39.53 -5.23
N SER A 564 24.68 -38.30 -4.72
CA SER A 564 25.85 -37.84 -3.93
C SER A 564 25.47 -36.90 -2.78
N SER A 565 25.61 -37.40 -1.56
CA SER A 565 25.53 -36.60 -0.34
C SER A 565 26.93 -36.13 0.07
N CYS A 566 27.03 -34.89 0.55
CA CYS A 566 28.13 -34.42 1.40
C CYS A 566 29.57 -34.57 0.85
N LEU A 567 30.05 -33.64 0.00
CA LEU A 567 31.44 -33.13 0.01
C LEU A 567 31.65 -31.99 -1.01
N SER A 568 31.26 -30.76 -0.68
CA SER A 568 31.69 -29.52 -1.37
C SER A 568 31.45 -28.28 -0.50
N MET A 569 32.11 -28.25 0.67
CA MET A 569 32.33 -26.99 1.38
C MET A 569 33.67 -26.40 0.94
N ALA A 570 33.72 -25.07 0.82
CA ALA A 570 34.83 -24.24 0.33
C ALA A 570 35.01 -24.12 -1.21
N SER A 571 35.53 -22.95 -1.61
CA SER A 571 35.96 -22.55 -2.96
C SER A 571 34.97 -22.63 -4.12
N SER A 572 34.08 -21.62 -4.21
CA SER A 572 33.83 -20.85 -5.45
C SER A 572 33.03 -19.58 -5.15
N PHE A 573 33.74 -18.52 -4.75
CA PHE A 573 33.16 -17.24 -4.35
C PHE A 573 33.20 -16.25 -5.53
N SER A 574 32.20 -16.30 -6.42
CA SER A 574 32.14 -15.37 -7.57
C SER A 574 30.74 -15.21 -8.18
N SER A 575 29.92 -14.35 -7.60
CA SER A 575 28.86 -13.64 -8.32
C SER A 575 28.62 -12.29 -7.64
N MET A 576 29.22 -11.23 -8.17
CA MET A 576 29.08 -9.88 -7.63
C MET A 576 27.63 -9.39 -7.74
N PRO A 577 27.08 -8.73 -6.71
CA PRO A 577 26.15 -7.64 -6.92
C PRO A 577 26.96 -6.39 -7.33
N ASP A 578 26.75 -5.87 -8.54
CA ASP A 578 27.36 -4.60 -8.95
C ASP A 578 26.86 -3.45 -8.05
N ASP A 579 27.80 -2.68 -7.51
CA ASP A 579 27.55 -1.52 -6.64
C ASP A 579 28.68 -0.48 -6.84
N PHE A 580 28.37 0.81 -6.68
CA PHE A 580 29.27 1.98 -6.88
C PHE A 580 29.76 2.24 -8.34
N THR A 581 30.08 3.46 -8.78
CA THR A 581 30.61 4.67 -8.11
C THR A 581 29.93 6.00 -8.54
N GLY A 582 30.50 7.16 -8.16
CA GLY A 582 30.14 8.51 -8.64
C GLY A 582 31.30 9.52 -8.46
N SER A 583 30.99 10.82 -8.55
CA SER A 583 31.89 12.02 -8.50
C SER A 583 32.63 12.45 -9.79
N PRO A 584 33.10 13.72 -9.91
CA PRO A 584 33.35 14.37 -11.21
C PRO A 584 34.77 14.97 -11.44
N ASP A 585 34.92 15.53 -12.65
CA ASP A 585 35.74 16.69 -13.08
C ASP A 585 37.26 16.64 -13.39
N THR A 586 37.56 17.40 -14.46
CA THR A 586 38.86 17.95 -14.96
C THR A 586 39.93 17.01 -15.54
N GLY A 587 40.18 17.16 -16.86
CA GLY A 587 41.37 16.63 -17.55
C GLY A 587 41.21 16.49 -19.08
N SER A 588 41.75 17.44 -19.84
CA SER A 588 41.83 17.45 -21.32
C SER A 588 43.16 18.07 -21.77
N PRO A 589 43.64 17.86 -23.02
CA PRO A 589 43.20 16.92 -24.07
C PRO A 589 44.34 15.97 -24.53
N LEU A 590 44.13 15.16 -25.58
CA LEU A 590 45.04 15.08 -26.75
C LEU A 590 44.44 14.25 -27.91
N VAL A 591 45.07 14.32 -29.09
CA VAL A 591 44.50 13.93 -30.39
C VAL A 591 45.06 12.60 -30.91
N ALA A 592 44.18 11.68 -31.34
CA ALA A 592 44.49 10.66 -32.37
C ALA A 592 43.22 10.07 -33.03
N THR A 593 43.05 10.32 -34.32
CA THR A 593 42.15 9.60 -35.25
C THR A 593 42.96 9.13 -36.46
N PRO A 594 42.44 8.31 -37.40
CA PRO A 594 41.36 7.31 -37.31
C PRO A 594 41.81 5.91 -37.84
N ARG A 595 40.95 4.88 -37.77
CA ARG A 595 40.83 3.95 -38.92
C ARG A 595 39.45 3.28 -39.06
N SER A 596 39.00 3.25 -40.32
CA SER A 596 37.66 2.84 -40.81
C SER A 596 37.18 1.46 -40.34
N GLY A 597 35.88 1.37 -40.00
CA GLY A 597 35.19 0.14 -39.56
C GLY A 597 33.71 0.04 -39.99
N ARG A 598 33.31 0.71 -41.08
CA ARG A 598 32.03 0.59 -41.81
C ARG A 598 30.74 0.44 -40.96
N ALA A 599 30.16 1.57 -40.55
CA ALA A 599 28.84 1.58 -39.92
C ALA A 599 27.71 1.14 -40.88
N SER A 600 26.77 0.34 -40.37
CA SER A 600 25.46 0.08 -40.96
C SER A 600 24.38 0.44 -39.92
N SER A 601 23.58 1.45 -40.21
CA SER A 601 22.50 1.90 -39.32
C SER A 601 21.33 0.92 -39.31
N VAL A 602 21.02 0.33 -38.15
CA VAL A 602 19.77 -0.42 -37.94
C VAL A 602 18.90 0.33 -36.95
N THR A 603 17.88 1.01 -37.47
CA THR A 603 16.87 1.72 -36.69
C THR A 603 15.95 0.73 -35.98
N GLN A 604 15.97 0.69 -34.65
CA GLN A 604 14.95 -0.03 -33.85
C GLN A 604 13.63 0.77 -33.78
N SER A 605 12.95 0.91 -34.92
CA SER A 605 11.58 1.44 -35.01
C SER A 605 10.63 0.27 -35.25
N GLY A 606 9.79 -0.07 -34.25
CA GLY A 606 9.01 -1.30 -34.27
C GLY A 606 7.63 -1.26 -33.62
N GLY A 607 7.21 -0.19 -32.94
CA GLY A 607 5.89 -0.14 -32.30
C GLY A 607 4.73 0.23 -33.25
N MET A 608 5.02 0.73 -34.45
CA MET A 608 3.99 1.11 -35.43
C MET A 608 3.17 -0.07 -35.95
N GLU A 609 3.71 -1.30 -35.92
CA GLU A 609 3.03 -2.52 -36.39
C GLU A 609 1.67 -2.77 -35.71
N PHE A 610 1.54 -2.41 -34.41
CA PHE A 610 0.30 -2.54 -33.64
C PHE A 610 -0.80 -1.58 -34.11
N PHE A 611 -0.42 -0.52 -34.82
CA PHE A 611 -1.32 0.55 -35.28
C PHE A 611 -1.59 0.45 -36.79
N GLN A 612 -0.64 -0.03 -37.60
CA GLN A 612 -0.72 -0.05 -39.08
C GLN A 612 -2.02 -0.66 -39.65
N LYS A 613 -2.56 -1.71 -39.03
CA LYS A 613 -3.80 -2.37 -39.47
C LYS A 613 -5.07 -1.84 -38.79
N ALA A 614 -4.93 -1.04 -37.74
CA ALA A 614 -6.05 -0.52 -36.97
C ALA A 614 -6.57 0.80 -37.56
N LYS A 615 -7.89 0.89 -37.71
CA LYS A 615 -8.62 2.16 -37.83
C LYS A 615 -8.97 2.72 -36.44
N SER A 616 -9.35 1.83 -35.51
CA SER A 616 -9.70 2.18 -34.13
C SER A 616 -9.12 1.17 -33.13
N VAL A 617 -8.59 1.66 -32.01
CA VAL A 617 -7.97 0.86 -30.93
C VAL A 617 -8.56 1.20 -29.56
N ARG A 618 -8.30 0.36 -28.56
CA ARG A 618 -8.33 0.72 -27.13
C ARG A 618 -6.93 0.48 -26.54
N LEU A 619 -6.50 1.34 -25.64
CA LEU A 619 -5.22 1.19 -24.95
C LEU A 619 -5.45 0.67 -23.54
N ARG A 620 -4.93 -0.52 -23.26
CA ARG A 620 -5.14 -1.30 -22.04
C ARG A 620 -3.88 -1.23 -21.17
N SER A 621 -3.98 -0.55 -20.03
CA SER A 621 -2.86 -0.37 -19.10
C SER A 621 -2.58 -1.61 -18.24
N HIS A 622 -1.37 -1.70 -17.69
CA HIS A 622 -0.93 -2.65 -16.64
C HIS A 622 -1.86 -2.76 -15.40
N HIS A 623 -2.80 -1.83 -15.20
CA HIS A 623 -3.80 -1.91 -14.13
C HIS A 623 -5.10 -2.65 -14.51
N GLU A 624 -5.11 -3.34 -15.66
CA GLU A 624 -6.29 -4.03 -16.21
C GLU A 624 -7.47 -3.04 -16.40
N LYS A 625 -7.12 -1.89 -16.99
CA LYS A 625 -7.97 -0.71 -17.22
C LYS A 625 -7.63 -0.04 -18.55
N TYR A 626 -8.64 0.43 -19.26
CA TYR A 626 -8.52 1.12 -20.54
C TYR A 626 -8.36 2.63 -20.37
N LEU A 627 -7.70 3.28 -21.32
CA LEU A 627 -7.68 4.74 -21.48
C LEU A 627 -9.05 5.24 -21.96
N LEU A 628 -9.73 6.07 -21.17
CA LEU A 628 -11.02 6.67 -21.50
C LEU A 628 -10.90 8.20 -21.65
N ALA A 629 -11.59 8.75 -22.65
CA ALA A 629 -11.98 10.14 -22.72
C ALA A 629 -13.22 10.40 -21.85
N ASP A 630 -13.19 11.43 -21.01
CA ASP A 630 -14.28 11.80 -20.12
C ASP A 630 -15.36 12.64 -20.83
N GLU A 631 -16.57 12.66 -20.27
CA GLU A 631 -17.76 13.34 -20.83
C GLU A 631 -17.67 14.86 -20.72
N ASP A 632 -16.76 15.38 -19.87
CA ASP A 632 -16.36 16.80 -19.82
C ASP A 632 -15.71 17.30 -21.14
N ARG A 633 -15.28 16.36 -22.00
CA ARG A 633 -14.54 16.61 -23.24
C ARG A 633 -13.20 17.31 -23.05
N GLU A 634 -12.61 17.31 -21.86
CA GLU A 634 -11.31 17.91 -21.56
C GLU A 634 -10.36 16.89 -20.93
N THR A 635 -10.80 16.10 -19.97
CA THR A 635 -9.92 15.18 -19.24
C THR A 635 -9.90 13.76 -19.83
N VAL A 636 -8.86 13.01 -19.47
CA VAL A 636 -8.73 11.57 -19.75
C VAL A 636 -8.37 10.82 -18.47
N TYR A 637 -8.96 9.64 -18.31
CA TYR A 637 -8.81 8.78 -17.13
C TYR A 637 -8.65 7.32 -17.56
N GLN A 638 -8.56 6.40 -16.58
CA GLN A 638 -8.54 4.96 -16.86
C GLN A 638 -9.58 4.20 -16.06
N ASP A 639 -10.34 3.31 -16.72
CA ASP A 639 -11.26 2.41 -16.02
C ASP A 639 -11.51 1.06 -16.70
N ARG A 640 -12.19 0.17 -15.97
CA ARG A 640 -12.42 -1.23 -16.40
C ARG A 640 -13.43 -1.37 -17.55
N TYR A 641 -14.24 -0.34 -17.81
CA TYR A 641 -15.33 -0.37 -18.79
C TYR A 641 -14.84 -0.15 -20.23
N GLY A 642 -14.01 -1.07 -20.74
CA GLY A 642 -13.48 -1.05 -22.12
C GLY A 642 -14.51 -1.23 -23.25
N SER A 643 -15.79 -1.41 -22.90
CA SER A 643 -16.92 -1.39 -23.84
C SER A 643 -17.52 0.01 -24.05
N ASN A 644 -17.10 1.02 -23.28
CA ASN A 644 -17.53 2.41 -23.47
C ASN A 644 -16.95 2.98 -24.78
N LYS A 645 -17.75 3.73 -25.55
CA LYS A 645 -17.27 4.52 -26.70
C LYS A 645 -16.13 5.47 -26.32
N GLY A 646 -16.11 5.99 -25.09
CA GLY A 646 -15.00 6.79 -24.55
C GLY A 646 -13.65 6.06 -24.48
N ALA A 647 -13.63 4.71 -24.51
CA ALA A 647 -12.40 3.92 -24.52
C ALA A 647 -11.84 3.68 -25.94
N MET A 648 -12.57 4.08 -26.99
CA MET A 648 -12.21 3.87 -28.39
C MET A 648 -11.49 5.10 -28.95
N TRP A 649 -10.29 4.87 -29.49
CA TRP A 649 -9.42 5.89 -30.06
C TRP A 649 -9.19 5.59 -31.55
N THR A 650 -9.62 6.49 -32.42
CA THR A 650 -9.31 6.42 -33.86
C THR A 650 -7.85 6.79 -34.08
N VAL A 651 -7.18 6.04 -34.95
CA VAL A 651 -5.77 6.21 -35.27
C VAL A 651 -5.62 7.05 -36.53
N GLU A 652 -5.03 8.24 -36.40
CA GLU A 652 -4.64 9.08 -37.53
C GLU A 652 -3.11 9.04 -37.69
N PHE A 653 -2.66 8.78 -38.92
CA PHE A 653 -1.25 8.77 -39.29
C PHE A 653 -0.84 10.16 -39.80
N VAL A 654 0.43 10.54 -39.59
CA VAL A 654 0.97 11.82 -40.09
C VAL A 654 1.65 11.58 -41.43
N GLU A 655 1.22 12.29 -42.47
CA GLU A 655 1.58 11.98 -43.86
C GLU A 655 3.09 12.16 -44.15
N ASP A 656 3.76 13.05 -43.41
CA ASP A 656 5.21 13.31 -43.52
C ASP A 656 6.08 12.53 -42.52
N VAL A 657 5.51 11.85 -41.52
CA VAL A 657 6.25 11.30 -40.36
C VAL A 657 5.80 9.88 -39.99
N SER A 658 6.50 8.88 -40.54
CA SER A 658 6.09 7.46 -40.50
C SER A 658 6.27 6.74 -39.15
N ASN A 659 6.79 7.40 -38.10
CA ASN A 659 7.00 6.84 -36.76
C ASN A 659 6.08 7.41 -35.67
N VAL A 660 5.09 8.26 -36.00
CA VAL A 660 4.14 8.82 -35.02
C VAL A 660 2.68 8.56 -35.40
N VAL A 661 1.83 8.48 -34.38
CA VAL A 661 0.36 8.45 -34.51
C VAL A 661 -0.28 9.58 -33.71
N ARG A 662 -1.43 10.05 -34.18
CA ARG A 662 -2.35 10.92 -33.46
C ARG A 662 -3.57 10.09 -33.05
N LEU A 663 -3.92 10.14 -31.77
CA LEU A 663 -5.01 9.34 -31.19
C LEU A 663 -6.22 10.24 -30.92
N LYS A 664 -7.38 9.90 -31.48
CA LYS A 664 -8.57 10.75 -31.49
C LYS A 664 -9.73 10.11 -30.75
N SER A 665 -10.28 10.80 -29.75
CA SER A 665 -11.39 10.34 -28.93
C SER A 665 -12.70 10.30 -29.70
N CYS A 666 -13.71 9.60 -29.15
CA CYS A 666 -15.07 9.61 -29.65
C CYS A 666 -15.73 11.02 -29.73
N PHE A 667 -15.15 12.03 -29.05
CA PHE A 667 -15.58 13.43 -29.13
C PHE A 667 -14.87 14.23 -30.23
N GLY A 668 -14.04 13.57 -31.07
CA GLY A 668 -13.29 14.19 -32.16
C GLY A 668 -12.05 14.98 -31.74
N LYS A 669 -11.66 14.90 -30.45
CA LYS A 669 -10.51 15.58 -29.86
C LYS A 669 -9.30 14.65 -29.76
N TYR A 670 -8.09 15.19 -29.80
CA TYR A 670 -6.84 14.43 -29.77
C TYR A 670 -6.29 14.25 -28.35
N LEU A 671 -5.70 13.08 -28.08
CA LEU A 671 -4.92 12.82 -26.88
C LEU A 671 -3.69 13.73 -26.87
N THR A 672 -3.67 14.70 -25.95
CA THR A 672 -2.74 15.84 -25.93
C THR A 672 -1.88 15.79 -24.67
N ALA A 673 -0.57 15.79 -24.83
CA ALA A 673 0.40 16.00 -23.75
C ALA A 673 0.55 17.51 -23.47
N THR A 674 0.36 17.97 -22.23
CA THR A 674 0.48 19.40 -21.89
C THR A 674 1.53 19.62 -20.81
N ASP A 675 2.19 20.79 -20.80
CA ASP A 675 3.26 21.06 -19.83
C ASP A 675 2.79 21.40 -18.41
N GLU A 676 1.48 21.36 -18.16
CA GLU A 676 0.90 21.54 -16.84
C GLU A 676 1.22 20.38 -15.91
N GLN A 677 1.73 20.67 -14.72
CA GLN A 677 1.96 19.65 -13.69
C GLN A 677 0.61 19.11 -13.17
N PHE A 678 0.46 17.78 -13.09
CA PHE A 678 -0.83 17.18 -12.72
C PHE A 678 -1.19 17.40 -11.24
N LEU A 679 -0.23 17.26 -10.33
CA LEU A 679 -0.36 17.55 -8.91
C LEU A 679 0.95 18.12 -8.36
N LEU A 680 0.86 19.18 -7.56
CA LEU A 680 2.00 19.74 -6.83
C LEU A 680 2.66 18.69 -5.93
N GLY A 681 3.98 18.52 -6.07
CA GLY A 681 4.76 17.55 -5.30
C GLY A 681 4.65 16.09 -5.76
N VAL A 682 4.09 15.83 -6.95
CA VAL A 682 3.98 14.49 -7.55
C VAL A 682 4.49 14.54 -9.00
N THR A 683 5.15 13.48 -9.49
CA THR A 683 5.70 13.48 -10.85
C THR A 683 4.62 13.27 -11.91
N GLY A 684 4.87 13.77 -13.12
CA GLY A 684 3.99 13.64 -14.29
C GLY A 684 3.20 14.92 -14.62
N ARG A 685 3.14 15.21 -15.91
CA ARG A 685 2.40 16.33 -16.50
C ARG A 685 1.05 15.85 -17.05
N LYS A 686 0.05 16.74 -17.15
CA LYS A 686 -1.31 16.39 -17.57
C LYS A 686 -1.33 15.79 -18.97
N VAL A 687 -2.28 14.88 -19.20
CA VAL A 687 -2.74 14.53 -20.55
C VAL A 687 -4.23 14.87 -20.60
N LEU A 688 -4.63 15.50 -21.70
CA LEU A 688 -5.99 16.01 -21.93
C LEU A 688 -6.50 15.55 -23.30
N GLN A 689 -7.78 15.78 -23.58
CA GLN A 689 -8.35 15.70 -24.92
C GLN A 689 -8.61 17.11 -25.46
N THR A 690 -7.86 17.55 -26.46
CA THR A 690 -7.95 18.91 -27.02
C THR A 690 -8.14 18.91 -28.53
N LEU A 691 -8.52 20.06 -29.11
CA LEU A 691 -8.56 20.26 -30.55
C LEU A 691 -7.77 21.53 -30.88
N PRO A 692 -6.45 21.44 -31.08
CA PRO A 692 -5.60 22.61 -31.26
C PRO A 692 -5.87 23.25 -32.63
N LYS A 693 -5.77 24.60 -32.71
CA LYS A 693 -6.09 25.38 -33.91
C LYS A 693 -5.17 25.09 -35.10
N ARG A 694 -4.00 24.51 -34.84
CA ARG A 694 -3.07 23.91 -35.80
C ARG A 694 -2.61 22.61 -35.16
N LEU A 695 -2.48 21.53 -35.92
CA LEU A 695 -1.99 20.26 -35.39
C LEU A 695 -0.47 20.41 -35.13
N ASP A 696 -0.04 20.08 -33.92
CA ASP A 696 1.33 20.27 -33.45
C ASP A 696 1.87 19.02 -32.71
N SER A 697 3.11 19.11 -32.24
CA SER A 697 3.82 18.03 -31.56
C SER A 697 3.23 17.57 -30.21
N SER A 698 2.24 18.28 -29.64
CA SER A 698 1.62 17.91 -28.36
C SER A 698 0.63 16.74 -28.49
N ILE A 699 0.12 16.50 -29.69
CA ILE A 699 -0.84 15.40 -29.99
C ILE A 699 -0.18 14.19 -30.67
N GLU A 700 1.14 14.21 -30.83
CA GLU A 700 1.91 13.22 -31.57
C GLU A 700 2.63 12.24 -30.65
N TRP A 701 2.31 10.96 -30.82
CA TRP A 701 2.84 9.88 -30.00
C TRP A 701 3.64 8.91 -30.87
N GLU A 702 4.92 8.74 -30.54
CA GLU A 702 5.82 7.74 -31.12
C GLU A 702 5.59 6.37 -30.43
N PRO A 703 5.10 5.34 -31.13
CA PRO A 703 4.88 4.02 -30.54
C PRO A 703 6.17 3.19 -30.57
N ILE A 704 6.68 2.83 -29.40
CA ILE A 704 7.88 2.01 -29.22
C ILE A 704 7.49 0.64 -28.69
N ARG A 705 7.83 -0.43 -29.42
CA ARG A 705 7.54 -1.82 -29.04
C ARG A 705 8.27 -2.22 -27.76
N ASP A 706 7.56 -2.92 -26.88
CA ASP A 706 8.09 -3.55 -25.68
C ASP A 706 7.46 -4.96 -25.52
N GLY A 707 8.05 -5.94 -26.20
CA GLY A 707 7.51 -7.30 -26.32
C GLY A 707 6.17 -7.36 -27.08
N PHE A 708 5.08 -7.56 -26.34
CA PHE A 708 3.69 -7.54 -26.84
C PHE A 708 2.94 -6.24 -26.49
N GLN A 709 3.59 -5.32 -25.78
CA GLN A 709 3.05 -4.03 -25.36
C GLN A 709 3.76 -2.89 -26.11
N VAL A 710 3.25 -1.67 -25.96
CA VAL A 710 3.80 -0.47 -26.57
C VAL A 710 3.97 0.63 -25.51
N ARG A 711 5.08 1.36 -25.62
CA ARG A 711 5.30 2.64 -24.93
C ARG A 711 4.98 3.77 -25.90
N LEU A 712 4.01 4.62 -25.55
CA LEU A 712 3.69 5.82 -26.34
C LEU A 712 4.50 7.00 -25.80
N LYS A 713 5.41 7.51 -26.62
CA LYS A 713 6.39 8.54 -26.26
C LYS A 713 6.05 9.88 -26.94
N THR A 714 6.12 11.00 -26.23
CA THR A 714 5.96 12.33 -26.83
C THR A 714 7.23 12.76 -27.56
N ARG A 715 7.12 13.72 -28.48
CA ARG A 715 8.29 14.34 -29.15
C ARG A 715 9.35 14.87 -28.17
N TYR A 716 8.97 15.20 -26.94
CA TYR A 716 9.83 15.69 -25.85
C TYR A 716 10.42 14.58 -24.95
N GLY A 717 10.25 13.30 -25.29
CA GLY A 717 10.88 12.17 -24.58
C GLY A 717 10.12 11.62 -23.37
N ASN A 718 9.00 12.23 -22.99
CA ASN A 718 8.12 11.71 -21.93
C ASN A 718 7.25 10.54 -22.43
N TYR A 719 6.77 9.68 -21.55
CA TYR A 719 5.92 8.53 -21.91
C TYR A 719 4.52 8.60 -21.29
N LEU A 720 3.50 8.18 -22.03
CA LEU A 720 2.11 8.07 -21.56
C LEU A 720 2.01 7.07 -20.40
N ARG A 721 1.58 7.54 -19.22
CA ARG A 721 1.62 6.80 -17.95
C ARG A 721 0.23 6.68 -17.31
N ALA A 722 -0.16 5.44 -17.01
CA ALA A 722 -1.40 5.08 -16.33
C ALA A 722 -1.22 5.07 -14.79
N ASN A 723 -1.72 6.09 -14.09
CA ASN A 723 -1.47 6.26 -12.66
C ASN A 723 -2.32 5.39 -11.73
N GLY A 724 -1.64 4.56 -10.92
CA GLY A 724 -2.23 3.82 -9.81
C GLY A 724 -2.34 4.65 -8.52
N GLY A 725 -2.43 3.99 -7.37
CA GLY A 725 -2.29 4.64 -6.06
C GLY A 725 -3.58 5.15 -5.42
N VAL A 726 -3.58 6.39 -4.94
CA VAL A 726 -4.68 7.04 -4.20
C VAL A 726 -5.25 8.25 -4.96
N PRO A 727 -6.56 8.53 -4.90
CA PRO A 727 -7.13 9.74 -5.50
C PRO A 727 -6.50 11.02 -4.89
N PRO A 728 -6.38 12.13 -5.65
CA PRO A 728 -6.79 12.28 -7.05
C PRO A 728 -5.82 11.69 -8.09
N TRP A 729 -4.64 11.18 -7.69
CA TRP A 729 -3.66 10.59 -8.62
C TRP A 729 -4.13 9.25 -9.21
N ARG A 730 -4.84 8.43 -8.42
CA ARG A 730 -5.42 7.17 -8.86
C ARG A 730 -6.40 7.36 -10.01
N ASN A 731 -6.26 6.51 -11.03
CA ASN A 731 -7.02 6.51 -12.28
C ASN A 731 -6.73 7.69 -13.23
N SER A 732 -5.82 8.60 -12.90
CA SER A 732 -5.42 9.66 -13.83
C SER A 732 -4.47 9.16 -14.92
N ILE A 733 -4.34 9.96 -15.98
CA ILE A 733 -3.38 9.78 -17.06
C ILE A 733 -2.43 10.98 -17.06
N THR A 734 -1.14 10.72 -17.20
CA THR A 734 -0.09 11.75 -17.26
C THR A 734 0.98 11.35 -18.27
N HIS A 735 1.84 12.27 -18.71
CA HIS A 735 3.11 11.89 -19.33
C HIS A 735 4.29 12.19 -18.39
N ASP A 736 5.27 11.28 -18.34
CA ASP A 736 6.40 11.33 -17.41
C ASP A 736 7.55 10.42 -17.88
N ILE A 737 8.74 10.53 -17.27
CA ILE A 737 9.81 9.51 -17.40
C ILE A 737 9.89 8.74 -16.07
N PRO A 738 9.28 7.54 -15.96
CA PRO A 738 9.07 6.89 -14.67
C PRO A 738 10.35 6.34 -14.05
N HIS A 739 10.96 7.09 -13.11
CA HIS A 739 12.07 6.61 -12.27
C HIS A 739 11.65 5.48 -11.31
N ARG A 740 10.34 5.29 -11.12
CA ARG A 740 9.71 4.17 -10.40
C ARG A 740 8.41 3.82 -11.12
N HIS A 741 8.01 2.54 -11.05
CA HIS A 741 6.81 2.02 -11.72
C HIS A 741 6.86 2.13 -13.26
N THR A 742 7.97 1.66 -13.84
CA THR A 742 8.17 1.48 -15.29
C THR A 742 7.02 0.77 -15.98
N ASP A 743 6.38 -0.21 -15.32
CA ASP A 743 5.24 -0.96 -15.86
C ASP A 743 4.04 -0.06 -16.22
N TRP A 744 3.94 1.15 -15.65
CA TRP A 744 2.79 2.05 -15.84
C TRP A 744 2.81 2.81 -17.17
N ILE A 745 3.91 2.76 -17.93
CA ILE A 745 3.98 3.31 -19.29
C ILE A 745 3.80 2.24 -20.38
N LEU A 746 3.55 0.99 -19.98
CA LEU A 746 3.27 -0.12 -20.89
C LEU A 746 1.75 -0.19 -21.16
N TRP A 747 1.42 -0.20 -22.46
CA TRP A 747 0.05 -0.30 -22.96
C TRP A 747 -0.07 -1.49 -23.91
N GLU A 748 -1.08 -2.32 -23.69
CA GLU A 748 -1.51 -3.34 -24.64
C GLU A 748 -2.55 -2.72 -25.59
N VAL A 749 -2.49 -3.08 -26.88
CA VAL A 749 -3.27 -2.44 -27.94
C VAL A 749 -4.38 -3.39 -28.42
N ASP A 750 -5.58 -3.20 -27.88
CA ASP A 750 -6.78 -3.88 -28.34
C ASP A 750 -7.22 -3.27 -29.69
N LEU A 751 -7.06 -4.00 -30.79
CA LEU A 751 -7.63 -3.60 -32.08
C LEU A 751 -9.16 -3.76 -32.04
N VAL A 752 -9.90 -2.70 -32.37
CA VAL A 752 -11.39 -2.69 -32.40
C VAL A 752 -11.92 -2.78 -33.83
N GLU A 753 -11.30 -2.04 -34.73
CA GLU A 753 -11.73 -1.92 -36.12
C GLU A 753 -10.51 -1.98 -37.04
N ASN A 754 -10.51 -2.91 -38.00
CA ASN A 754 -9.48 -2.96 -39.03
C ASN A 754 -9.67 -1.82 -40.03
N ARG A 755 -8.56 -1.30 -40.56
CA ARG A 755 -8.59 -0.52 -41.80
C ARG A 755 -8.93 -1.47 -42.95
N PRO A 756 -9.87 -1.14 -43.86
CA PRO A 756 -10.10 -1.96 -45.05
C PRO A 756 -8.83 -1.95 -45.91
N ASP A 757 -8.45 -3.10 -46.46
CA ASP A 757 -7.34 -3.18 -47.41
C ASP A 757 -7.64 -2.29 -48.61
N SER A 758 -6.72 -1.36 -48.90
CA SER A 758 -6.87 -0.46 -50.03
C SER A 758 -6.68 -1.26 -51.32
N PRO A 759 -7.57 -1.14 -52.33
CA PRO A 759 -7.45 -1.91 -53.55
C PRO A 759 -6.10 -1.63 -54.23
N VAL A 760 -5.46 -2.69 -54.73
CA VAL A 760 -4.10 -2.65 -55.25
C VAL A 760 -3.96 -1.58 -56.31
N LYS A 761 -3.16 -0.54 -56.02
CA LYS A 761 -2.70 0.41 -57.03
C LYS A 761 -1.71 -0.30 -57.95
N VAL A 762 -2.21 -0.85 -59.05
CA VAL A 762 -1.38 -1.28 -60.18
C VAL A 762 -0.62 -0.06 -60.72
N PRO A 763 0.69 -0.16 -61.04
CA PRO A 763 1.42 0.94 -61.65
C PRO A 763 0.83 1.30 -63.01
N PRO A 764 0.63 2.58 -63.34
CA PRO A 764 0.35 3.00 -64.71
C PRO A 764 1.59 2.72 -65.58
N SER A 765 1.39 2.03 -66.70
CA SER A 765 2.38 1.88 -67.77
C SER A 765 2.07 2.87 -68.90
N ASP A 766 3.07 3.60 -69.38
CA ASP A 766 2.90 4.66 -70.38
C ASP A 766 2.50 4.14 -71.77
N SER A 767 1.33 4.56 -72.29
CA SER A 767 1.06 4.66 -73.74
C SER A 767 -0.20 5.48 -74.07
N ILE A 768 -0.02 6.80 -74.24
CA ILE A 768 -0.54 7.66 -75.33
C ILE A 768 -1.91 7.32 -76.00
N ASP A 769 -2.88 8.24 -75.84
CA ASP A 769 -3.98 8.69 -76.76
C ASP A 769 -4.90 7.67 -77.50
N VAL A 770 -6.12 8.00 -77.98
CA VAL A 770 -6.71 9.29 -78.40
C VAL A 770 -8.25 9.38 -78.19
N ASP A 771 -8.73 10.61 -78.02
CA ASP A 771 -10.01 11.22 -78.46
C ASP A 771 -11.45 10.72 -78.11
N LEU A 772 -12.19 11.67 -77.51
CA LEU A 772 -13.57 12.15 -77.81
C LEU A 772 -14.75 11.14 -77.83
N SER A 773 -15.87 11.43 -77.14
CA SER A 773 -16.75 12.58 -77.46
C SER A 773 -17.82 12.90 -76.41
N SER A 774 -18.19 14.20 -76.27
CA SER A 774 -19.51 14.73 -75.79
C SER A 774 -19.93 14.47 -74.31
N SER A 775 -20.63 15.34 -73.55
CA SER A 775 -21.04 16.77 -73.61
C SER A 775 -21.85 17.13 -72.33
N SER A 776 -22.14 18.37 -71.90
CA SER A 776 -21.49 19.71 -72.00
C SER A 776 -22.24 20.76 -71.12
N PHE A 777 -21.73 22.01 -71.06
CA PHE A 777 -22.42 23.27 -70.64
C PHE A 777 -22.64 23.63 -69.14
N HIS A 778 -21.82 24.55 -68.63
CA HIS A 778 -22.13 26.00 -68.39
C HIS A 778 -23.61 26.47 -68.35
N LEU A 779 -24.05 27.53 -67.64
CA LEU A 779 -23.41 28.68 -66.95
C LEU A 779 -24.49 29.42 -66.11
N ARG A 780 -24.17 30.10 -64.98
CA ARG A 780 -24.71 31.43 -64.55
C ARG A 780 -24.33 31.84 -63.10
N SER A 781 -24.07 33.14 -62.93
CA SER A 781 -24.12 33.86 -61.63
C SER A 781 -25.49 34.56 -61.47
N PRO A 782 -25.75 35.19 -60.31
CA PRO A 782 -26.15 36.60 -60.35
C PRO A 782 -25.38 37.50 -59.36
N VAL A 783 -25.69 38.80 -59.36
CA VAL A 783 -24.86 39.89 -58.81
C VAL A 783 -25.66 40.87 -57.94
N LEU A 784 -25.11 41.19 -56.77
CA LEU A 784 -25.12 42.46 -56.00
C LEU A 784 -26.35 43.40 -55.99
N SER A 785 -26.83 43.69 -54.77
CA SER A 785 -27.20 45.03 -54.26
C SER A 785 -27.06 45.00 -52.72
N LYS A 786 -26.47 45.94 -51.98
CA LYS A 786 -26.21 47.40 -52.05
C LYS A 786 -27.28 48.29 -51.40
N LEU A 787 -27.05 48.66 -50.13
CA LEU A 787 -27.02 50.06 -49.69
C LEU A 787 -26.12 50.23 -48.44
N GLU A 788 -25.70 51.46 -48.14
CA GLU A 788 -24.72 51.79 -47.10
C GLU A 788 -25.30 51.99 -45.69
N SER A 789 -24.44 51.83 -44.68
CA SER A 789 -24.44 52.67 -43.46
C SER A 789 -23.03 52.69 -42.85
N SER A 790 -22.57 53.85 -42.42
CA SER A 790 -21.18 54.11 -42.04
C SER A 790 -20.94 53.98 -40.53
N ASN A 791 -19.75 53.52 -40.15
CA ASN A 791 -18.74 54.39 -39.52
C ASN A 791 -17.41 53.65 -39.33
N SER A 792 -16.32 54.30 -39.71
CA SER A 792 -14.95 53.81 -39.56
C SER A 792 -14.28 54.42 -38.35
N PHE A 793 -13.50 53.63 -37.61
CA PHE A 793 -12.17 54.01 -37.17
C PHE A 793 -11.29 52.76 -37.06
N GLY A 794 -10.01 52.88 -37.42
CA GLY A 794 -9.14 51.73 -37.68
C GLY A 794 -8.63 51.03 -36.43
N GLY A 795 -8.52 49.71 -36.48
CA GLY A 795 -7.87 48.92 -35.43
C GLY A 795 -6.34 48.95 -35.56
N GLY A 796 -5.67 49.29 -34.46
CA GLY A 796 -4.20 49.21 -34.32
C GLY A 796 -3.83 48.42 -33.08
N SER A 797 -4.04 47.09 -33.10
CA SER A 797 -3.56 46.21 -32.04
C SER A 797 -2.07 45.93 -32.23
N PRO A 798 -1.20 46.02 -31.20
CA PRO A 798 0.24 45.87 -31.36
C PRO A 798 0.64 44.53 -32.00
N MET A 799 1.64 44.56 -32.88
CA MET A 799 2.20 43.33 -33.43
C MET A 799 2.82 42.51 -32.30
N LYS A 800 2.60 41.20 -32.31
CA LYS A 800 3.18 40.29 -31.32
C LYS A 800 4.70 40.25 -31.51
N SER A 801 5.41 40.92 -30.60
CA SER A 801 6.87 40.88 -30.50
C SER A 801 7.35 39.47 -30.19
N ASP A 802 8.19 38.95 -31.06
CA ASP A 802 8.78 37.63 -30.94
C ASP A 802 10.01 37.67 -30.03
N GLY A 803 9.80 37.64 -28.71
CA GLY A 803 10.84 37.69 -27.68
C GLY A 803 10.25 37.80 -26.27
N ARG A 804 11.08 37.67 -25.23
CA ARG A 804 10.68 37.89 -23.83
C ARG A 804 10.93 39.34 -23.42
N MET A 805 10.08 39.90 -22.56
CA MET A 805 10.38 41.20 -21.92
C MET A 805 11.32 40.99 -20.73
N ILE A 806 12.41 41.76 -20.69
CA ILE A 806 13.26 41.92 -19.51
C ILE A 806 12.99 43.30 -18.95
N TYR A 807 12.58 43.37 -17.68
CA TYR A 807 12.64 44.60 -16.87
C TYR A 807 13.89 44.52 -16.01
N PHE A 808 14.67 45.59 -15.95
CA PHE A 808 15.86 45.67 -15.14
C PHE A 808 15.94 46.96 -14.31
N HIS A 809 16.53 46.82 -13.13
CA HIS A 809 16.89 47.92 -12.24
C HIS A 809 18.38 47.82 -11.93
N VAL A 810 19.12 48.93 -12.07
CA VAL A 810 20.50 49.01 -11.57
C VAL A 810 20.44 49.38 -10.09
N ALA A 811 21.12 48.60 -9.24
CA ALA A 811 21.22 48.87 -7.80
C ALA A 811 22.42 49.77 -7.47
N ASP A 812 22.32 50.53 -6.38
CA ASP A 812 23.36 51.45 -5.92
C ASP A 812 24.56 50.75 -5.25
N ASP A 813 25.59 51.53 -4.87
CA ASP A 813 26.80 51.02 -4.22
C ASP A 813 26.56 50.42 -2.81
N ASP A 814 25.37 50.61 -2.22
CA ASP A 814 24.93 49.95 -0.99
C ASP A 814 24.04 48.72 -1.27
N GLY A 815 23.71 48.44 -2.54
CA GLY A 815 22.93 47.30 -3.00
C GLY A 815 21.42 47.50 -2.96
N ASN A 816 20.97 48.74 -2.80
CA ASN A 816 19.56 49.11 -2.72
C ASN A 816 19.02 49.57 -4.09
N PHE A 817 17.71 49.49 -4.30
CA PHE A 817 17.04 49.94 -5.53
C PHE A 817 15.58 50.31 -5.29
N ASP A 818 15.09 51.29 -6.05
CA ASP A 818 13.76 51.88 -5.89
C ASP A 818 12.70 51.06 -6.65
N ASP A 819 12.11 50.08 -5.96
CA ASP A 819 10.96 49.27 -6.42
C ASP A 819 9.74 50.12 -6.87
N GLY A 820 9.71 51.42 -6.52
CA GLY A 820 8.64 52.34 -6.87
C GLY A 820 8.77 53.01 -8.25
N LYS A 821 9.90 52.81 -8.96
CA LYS A 821 10.10 53.34 -10.32
C LYS A 821 9.95 52.25 -11.37
N GLU A 822 9.26 52.58 -12.45
CA GLU A 822 9.07 51.72 -13.61
C GLU A 822 10.43 51.39 -14.23
N GLY A 823 10.84 50.13 -14.13
CA GLY A 823 12.18 49.67 -14.52
C GLY A 823 12.40 49.79 -16.02
N ALA A 824 13.63 50.11 -16.42
CA ALA A 824 14.02 50.08 -17.82
C ALA A 824 13.77 48.68 -18.41
N SER A 825 13.31 48.60 -19.66
CA SER A 825 12.95 47.30 -20.23
C SER A 825 13.21 47.19 -21.73
N PHE A 826 13.59 45.98 -22.14
CA PHE A 826 13.86 45.63 -23.53
C PHE A 826 13.32 44.26 -23.88
N GLN A 827 13.22 43.99 -25.18
CA GLN A 827 12.91 42.67 -25.72
C GLN A 827 14.19 41.88 -25.89
N PHE A 828 14.24 40.70 -25.28
CA PHE A 828 15.33 39.75 -25.38
C PHE A 828 14.90 38.51 -26.15
N LYS A 829 15.71 38.08 -27.12
CA LYS A 829 15.46 36.92 -27.99
C LYS A 829 16.38 35.74 -27.70
N GLY A 830 17.41 35.94 -26.89
CA GLY A 830 18.34 34.88 -26.50
C GLY A 830 17.75 33.93 -25.45
N HIS A 831 18.60 32.98 -25.07
CA HIS A 831 18.31 31.84 -24.21
C HIS A 831 19.47 31.55 -23.23
N GLY A 832 20.69 31.96 -23.56
CA GLY A 832 21.83 31.99 -22.66
C GLY A 832 21.70 33.09 -21.60
N LEU A 833 22.38 32.88 -20.47
CA LEU A 833 22.60 33.94 -19.48
C LEU A 833 23.73 34.89 -19.93
N GLU A 834 24.71 34.38 -20.67
CA GLU A 834 25.82 35.14 -21.25
C GLU A 834 25.31 36.17 -22.26
N GLU A 835 24.52 35.72 -23.26
CA GLU A 835 23.80 36.58 -24.24
C GLU A 835 22.97 37.70 -23.57
N LEU A 836 22.42 37.45 -22.37
CA LEU A 836 21.65 38.43 -21.61
C LEU A 836 22.54 39.38 -20.81
N THR A 837 23.68 38.88 -20.32
CA THR A 837 24.64 39.68 -19.56
C THR A 837 25.32 40.69 -20.47
N GLU A 838 25.84 40.22 -21.62
CA GLU A 838 26.41 41.07 -22.69
C GLU A 838 25.45 42.20 -23.08
N LYS A 839 24.18 41.87 -23.34
CA LYS A 839 23.17 42.89 -23.65
C LYS A 839 22.82 43.82 -22.47
N LEU A 840 22.88 43.35 -21.23
CA LEU A 840 22.72 44.22 -20.06
C LEU A 840 23.92 45.16 -19.85
N GLU A 841 25.13 44.74 -20.22
CA GLU A 841 26.32 45.59 -20.24
C GLU A 841 26.22 46.65 -21.35
N GLU A 842 25.75 46.28 -22.55
CA GLU A 842 25.42 47.24 -23.64
C GLU A 842 24.37 48.30 -23.22
N GLU A 843 23.24 47.87 -22.64
CA GLU A 843 22.11 48.76 -22.31
C GLU A 843 22.35 49.57 -21.02
N THR A 844 23.35 49.22 -20.18
CA THR A 844 23.71 49.98 -18.97
C THR A 844 25.02 50.75 -19.06
N GLY A 845 25.92 50.40 -19.98
CA GLY A 845 27.28 50.98 -20.07
C GLY A 845 28.18 50.59 -18.89
N LEU A 846 27.92 49.46 -18.24
CA LEU A 846 28.68 48.94 -17.10
C LEU A 846 29.40 47.64 -17.49
N GLU A 847 30.65 47.48 -17.06
CA GLU A 847 31.46 46.27 -17.29
C GLU A 847 31.54 45.39 -16.04
N ASN A 848 31.60 44.07 -16.22
CA ASN A 848 31.69 43.04 -15.19
C ASN A 848 30.49 43.05 -14.21
N ILE A 849 29.27 43.15 -14.74
CA ILE A 849 28.05 43.22 -13.92
C ILE A 849 27.65 41.88 -13.29
N LEU A 850 27.03 41.92 -12.10
CA LEU A 850 26.39 40.76 -11.49
C LEU A 850 24.88 40.78 -11.74
N VAL A 851 24.41 39.83 -12.56
CA VAL A 851 22.98 39.69 -12.91
C VAL A 851 22.23 38.88 -11.84
N CYS A 852 21.36 39.55 -11.08
CA CYS A 852 20.56 38.97 -10.01
C CYS A 852 19.06 38.94 -10.32
N SER A 853 18.32 38.08 -9.62
CA SER A 853 16.85 38.12 -9.59
C SER A 853 16.34 38.19 -8.14
N LYS A 854 15.14 38.76 -7.95
CA LYS A 854 14.51 39.00 -6.65
C LYS A 854 13.56 37.85 -6.33
N ASN A 855 13.71 37.18 -5.19
CA ASN A 855 12.81 36.09 -4.78
C ASN A 855 11.45 36.66 -4.30
N PRO A 856 10.31 36.35 -4.95
CA PRO A 856 9.01 36.94 -4.60
C PRO A 856 8.50 36.61 -3.20
N LEU A 857 9.04 35.57 -2.54
CA LEU A 857 8.58 35.10 -1.24
C LEU A 857 9.33 35.69 -0.04
N ASN A 858 10.51 36.30 -0.25
CA ASN A 858 11.32 36.86 0.83
C ASN A 858 12.12 38.13 0.47
N GLY A 859 11.96 38.65 -0.76
CA GLY A 859 12.59 39.89 -1.23
C GLY A 859 14.10 39.81 -1.48
N LYS A 860 14.77 38.71 -1.13
CA LYS A 860 16.24 38.59 -1.28
C LYS A 860 16.65 38.45 -2.74
N LEU A 861 17.74 39.11 -3.10
CA LEU A 861 18.45 38.89 -4.36
C LEU A 861 19.19 37.56 -4.35
N TYR A 862 19.28 36.91 -5.50
CA TYR A 862 20.14 35.77 -5.76
C TYR A 862 20.75 35.91 -7.16
N PRO A 863 22.06 35.60 -7.35
CA PRO A 863 22.68 35.66 -8.66
C PRO A 863 22.09 34.59 -9.59
N LEU A 864 21.82 34.97 -10.84
CA LEU A 864 21.55 34.00 -11.89
C LEU A 864 22.88 33.30 -12.24
N ARG A 865 22.86 31.97 -12.30
CA ARG A 865 24.00 31.11 -12.68
C ARG A 865 23.58 29.91 -13.55
N LEU A 866 22.36 29.95 -14.07
CA LEU A 866 21.77 28.92 -14.92
C LEU A 866 21.21 29.58 -16.18
N SER A 867 21.11 28.82 -17.27
CA SER A 867 20.43 29.27 -18.49
C SER A 867 18.99 29.70 -18.20
N LEU A 868 18.50 30.66 -18.97
CA LEU A 868 17.20 31.26 -18.73
C LEU A 868 16.07 30.23 -18.97
N PRO A 869 14.93 30.31 -18.25
CA PRO A 869 13.81 29.41 -18.50
C PRO A 869 13.35 29.52 -19.97
N PRO A 870 13.13 28.41 -20.70
CA PRO A 870 12.89 28.41 -22.15
C PRO A 870 11.48 28.86 -22.56
N ASN A 871 10.89 29.80 -21.81
CA ASN A 871 9.61 30.43 -22.09
C ASN A 871 9.83 31.92 -22.40
N ASN A 872 8.97 32.54 -23.21
CA ASN A 872 9.01 33.99 -23.43
C ASN A 872 8.37 34.78 -22.26
N ALA A 873 8.45 34.25 -21.03
CA ALA A 873 7.88 34.88 -19.85
C ALA A 873 8.71 36.09 -19.42
N THR A 874 8.03 37.17 -19.06
CA THR A 874 8.65 38.39 -18.51
C THR A 874 9.52 38.08 -17.29
N MET A 875 10.71 38.67 -17.23
CA MET A 875 11.60 38.56 -16.07
C MET A 875 11.92 39.94 -15.51
N ASN A 876 12.04 40.02 -14.17
CA ASN A 876 12.53 41.17 -13.44
C ASN A 876 13.94 40.85 -12.92
N ILE A 877 14.88 41.74 -13.21
CA ILE A 877 16.31 41.55 -13.01
C ILE A 877 16.89 42.74 -12.24
N VAL A 878 17.86 42.49 -11.38
CA VAL A 878 18.62 43.52 -10.69
C VAL A 878 20.08 43.41 -11.11
N VAL A 879 20.61 44.49 -11.67
CA VAL A 879 22.00 44.61 -12.09
C VAL A 879 22.78 45.22 -10.94
N LEU A 880 23.78 44.51 -10.43
CA LEU A 880 24.69 44.99 -9.39
C LEU A 880 26.05 45.34 -10.00
N PRO A 881 26.52 46.60 -9.89
CA PRO A 881 27.89 46.98 -10.24
C PRO A 881 28.91 46.24 -9.36
N PRO A 882 30.12 45.93 -9.86
CA PRO A 882 31.16 45.27 -9.08
C PRO A 882 31.70 46.11 -7.91
N THR A 883 31.42 47.42 -7.88
CA THR A 883 31.73 48.32 -6.75
C THR A 883 30.76 48.17 -5.57
N SER A 884 29.56 47.65 -5.79
CA SER A 884 28.49 47.64 -4.78
C SER A 884 28.78 46.67 -3.63
N LYS A 885 28.53 47.11 -2.39
CA LYS A 885 28.65 46.29 -1.17
C LYS A 885 27.74 45.06 -1.20
N GLY A 886 26.68 45.07 -2.01
CA GLY A 886 25.82 43.91 -2.26
C GLY A 886 26.57 42.71 -2.86
N SER A 887 27.68 42.93 -3.58
CA SER A 887 28.52 41.87 -4.15
C SER A 887 29.10 40.94 -3.07
N TYR A 888 29.61 41.50 -1.97
CA TYR A 888 30.21 40.74 -0.87
C TYR A 888 29.24 39.73 -0.25
N PHE A 889 27.95 40.09 -0.10
CA PHE A 889 26.92 39.18 0.40
C PHE A 889 26.52 38.08 -0.60
N ALA A 890 26.76 38.27 -1.90
CA ALA A 890 26.57 37.23 -2.93
C ALA A 890 27.76 36.25 -2.98
N PHE A 891 28.98 36.71 -2.67
CA PHE A 891 30.16 35.84 -2.58
C PHE A 891 30.30 35.11 -1.24
N SER A 892 29.85 35.71 -0.12
CA SER A 892 29.99 35.13 1.24
C SER A 892 29.13 33.87 1.52
N PHE A 893 28.49 33.29 0.51
CA PHE A 893 27.75 32.03 0.60
C PHE A 893 28.56 30.80 0.19
N PHE A 894 29.84 30.97 -0.20
CA PHE A 894 30.73 29.89 -0.63
C PHE A 894 32.07 29.92 0.11
N ASP A 895 32.07 29.45 1.36
CA ASP A 895 33.28 28.89 1.98
C ASP A 895 32.96 27.74 2.94
N THR A 896 33.92 26.82 3.06
CA THR A 896 34.03 25.65 3.95
C THR A 896 33.13 24.42 3.70
N SER A 897 33.84 23.29 3.51
CA SER A 897 33.43 21.91 3.83
C SER A 897 32.35 21.20 3.00
N TYR A 898 32.75 20.71 1.81
CA TYR A 898 32.64 19.27 1.53
C TYR A 898 33.92 18.75 0.86
N LEU A 899 34.62 17.87 1.57
CA LEU A 899 35.66 16.94 1.13
C LEU A 899 35.34 15.58 1.78
#